data_AF-A0A7Y5EA68-F1
#
_entry.id   AF-A0A7Y5EA68-F1
#
_cell.length_a   1.000
_cell.length_b   1.000
_cell.length_c   1.000
_cell.angle_alpha   90.00
_cell.angle_beta   90.00
_cell.angle_gamma   90.00
#
_symmetry.space_group_name_H-M   'P 1'
#
loop_
_entity.id
_entity.type
_entity.pdbx_description
1 polymer ?
#
loop_
_entity_poly.entity_id
_entity_poly.type
_entity_poly.pdbx_seq_one_letter_code
_entity_poly.pdbx_strand_id
1 'polypeptide(L)'
;MKTFTQLSLILCLFLLYPFSGKSQTLPGNLPSLLRIAQSNGSGSWDNAATWTWLVNPNNLAVPNDSTFVIINPGHTVTLASNARCEALQIKAGGTLDNSTFELLIRPMEWAAGISWAGLDDGVTYGTNFAPINDAWDIYNADNATWCFFIISGTHAGSGNTVFSFIDVDNNNQSSTNGLSIAGTGTISNTGSFYVRDYGSGTNSFKFNSACNLHIASNLYLITDDGALNGGAGLTSYNFGTVHLTGAANMTLGAAGGTFNNNTGASIVIDNGDLNLGPLTAIGAIVINMGTFNVANGNLNFPIGSYFQSDGTVYVNGNITAADNTSAFINGGSMDGAELSVAGSFFPAGSDLYSSSGFVNRVIYNGTSAQTIKAPLDGFSKLIINNPAGVTLADAITVNDSLIVKPGATLNVTTGTLTLGTSPTVTLQSNASGTGSLIYGTSLPAKVERYIAGSVVATHGWHFLSSPVDVQAISAFHTPGSGNDFYKWDETTSTWINRTATGGGINLAFETNFEVGKGYLAANIANSTQTFNGNLNVADVAKNLTYTGAATYAGWNLLGNPFSSALTWNDGGWTLTNVDANCQIWNESSASYTVLGASGIIPNGNGFMVHATAPTSLTIPAASRVVNSTNWYKNAEQNDRIVLTVNDTEGQTSQSTIIRFDGNASAGFDSQFDSYFLAGYAPMFYSQTQLENYALNTLPAITENMSIPLGFVKNDGSLFTMELTENITGQTIYLTDTKTNQTVTLNDNSYTFTAEDGDNADRFVLHFGVVGVNEKSDEANIHAWYVNGQLYIQNTDQAVQMNIFDVHGRNLQSSIINTTGMYSKALNLPAGVYMVRLQNSGSVNTVKIIVR
;
A
#
# COMPACT_ATOMS: atom_id res chain seq x y z
N MET A 1 38.18 -23.82 -21.98
CA MET A 1 39.09 -23.79 -23.16
C MET A 1 38.34 -23.10 -24.29
N LYS A 2 38.92 -22.04 -24.87
CA LYS A 2 38.32 -21.03 -25.77
C LYS A 2 37.72 -19.78 -25.09
N THR A 3 38.52 -19.19 -24.22
CA THR A 3 38.59 -17.75 -23.94
C THR A 3 40.01 -17.33 -24.38
N PHE A 4 40.14 -16.21 -25.09
CA PHE A 4 41.34 -15.60 -25.73
C PHE A 4 41.34 -15.60 -27.26
N THR A 5 40.43 -14.83 -27.89
CA THR A 5 40.63 -14.30 -29.27
C THR A 5 39.71 -13.10 -29.63
N GLN A 6 39.19 -12.35 -28.66
CA GLN A 6 38.39 -11.13 -28.92
C GLN A 6 38.90 -9.89 -28.18
N LEU A 7 40.18 -9.87 -27.80
CA LEU A 7 40.82 -8.71 -27.14
C LEU A 7 42.00 -8.12 -27.94
N SER A 8 42.25 -8.57 -29.17
CA SER A 8 43.42 -8.13 -29.96
C SER A 8 43.07 -7.56 -31.35
N LEU A 9 41.79 -7.39 -31.69
CA LEU A 9 41.37 -6.70 -32.91
C LEU A 9 40.75 -5.32 -32.67
N ILE A 10 40.41 -4.99 -31.41
CA ILE A 10 39.82 -3.71 -31.02
C ILE A 10 40.89 -2.68 -30.61
N LEU A 11 42.13 -3.11 -30.33
CA LEU A 11 43.22 -2.21 -29.93
C LEU A 11 44.15 -1.76 -31.08
N CYS A 12 44.01 -2.32 -32.30
CA CYS A 12 44.88 -2.00 -33.45
C CYS A 12 44.24 -1.13 -34.53
N LEU A 13 42.98 -0.69 -34.39
CA LEU A 13 42.39 0.32 -35.29
C LEU A 13 42.40 1.75 -34.70
N PHE A 14 42.85 1.94 -33.46
CA PHE A 14 42.85 3.24 -32.78
C PHE A 14 44.19 4.01 -32.78
N LEU A 15 45.24 3.52 -33.46
CA LEU A 15 46.60 4.09 -33.32
C LEU A 15 47.35 4.45 -34.61
N LEU A 16 46.73 4.45 -35.80
CA LEU A 16 47.45 4.76 -37.05
C LEU A 16 46.77 5.75 -38.01
N TYR A 17 45.94 6.66 -37.50
CA TYR A 17 45.72 7.94 -38.18
C TYR A 17 45.91 9.08 -37.18
N PRO A 18 47.08 9.75 -37.17
CA PRO A 18 47.12 11.11 -36.67
C PRO A 18 46.15 11.93 -37.51
N PHE A 19 45.16 12.56 -36.87
CA PHE A 19 44.38 13.65 -37.46
C PHE A 19 45.35 14.80 -37.77
N SER A 20 46.05 14.69 -38.89
CA SER A 20 46.64 15.82 -39.58
C SER A 20 45.54 16.46 -40.41
N GLY A 21 45.42 17.78 -40.29
CA GLY A 21 44.42 18.59 -40.97
C GLY A 21 44.47 18.43 -42.49
N LYS A 22 43.69 17.48 -43.01
CA LYS A 22 43.37 17.40 -44.43
C LYS A 22 41.92 17.85 -44.59
N SER A 23 41.74 18.94 -45.32
CA SER A 23 40.42 19.35 -45.83
C SER A 23 39.80 18.14 -46.54
N GLN A 24 38.74 17.59 -45.97
CA GLN A 24 37.87 16.69 -46.73
C GLN A 24 37.15 17.56 -47.76
N THR A 25 37.30 17.20 -49.03
CA THR A 25 36.64 17.90 -50.14
C THR A 25 35.14 17.69 -50.03
N LEU A 26 34.43 18.78 -49.76
CA LEU A 26 32.98 18.81 -49.68
C LEU A 26 32.34 18.56 -51.06
N PRO A 27 31.08 18.07 -51.12
CA PRO A 27 30.35 17.94 -52.38
C PRO A 27 30.33 19.26 -53.15
N GLY A 28 30.57 19.23 -54.46
CA GLY A 28 30.71 20.44 -55.30
C GLY A 28 29.47 21.33 -55.46
N ASN A 29 28.35 20.99 -54.82
CA ASN A 29 27.06 21.67 -54.92
C ASN A 29 26.58 22.28 -53.59
N LEU A 30 27.48 22.55 -52.62
CA LEU A 30 27.06 23.23 -51.40
C LEU A 30 26.63 24.68 -51.70
N PRO A 31 25.51 25.16 -51.13
CA PRO A 31 25.03 26.53 -51.31
C PRO A 31 26.09 27.55 -50.90
N SER A 32 26.22 28.62 -51.70
CA SER A 32 27.25 29.67 -51.52
C SER A 32 27.21 30.40 -50.16
N LEU A 33 26.16 30.19 -49.35
CA LEU A 33 25.94 30.83 -48.06
C LEU A 33 26.14 29.90 -46.85
N LEU A 34 26.31 28.59 -47.07
CA LEU A 34 26.44 27.61 -45.98
C LEU A 34 27.73 27.85 -45.16
N ARG A 35 27.65 27.77 -43.84
CA ARG A 35 28.82 27.89 -42.94
C ARG A 35 28.80 26.78 -41.91
N ILE A 36 29.96 26.14 -41.72
CA ILE A 36 30.11 25.01 -40.79
C ILE A 36 31.37 25.23 -39.96
N ALA A 37 31.19 25.33 -38.65
CA ALA A 37 32.25 25.42 -37.67
C ALA A 37 32.24 24.17 -36.77
N GLN A 38 33.40 23.57 -36.55
CA GLN A 38 33.56 22.49 -35.57
C GLN A 38 34.55 22.88 -34.48
N SER A 39 34.33 22.41 -33.25
CA SER A 39 35.26 22.70 -32.16
C SER A 39 36.61 22.00 -32.38
N ASN A 40 37.69 22.76 -32.23
CA ASN A 40 39.09 22.32 -32.35
C ASN A 40 39.72 21.93 -31.00
N GLY A 41 39.01 22.22 -29.91
CA GLY A 41 39.40 21.91 -28.54
C GLY A 41 38.37 22.52 -27.57
N SER A 42 38.60 22.33 -26.27
CA SER A 42 37.80 23.02 -25.26
C SER A 42 38.14 24.51 -25.20
N GLY A 43 37.15 25.37 -24.99
CA GLY A 43 37.36 26.81 -24.91
C GLY A 43 36.08 27.65 -24.97
N SER A 44 36.23 28.97 -25.07
CA SER A 44 35.10 29.90 -25.14
C SER A 44 34.49 29.95 -26.55
N TRP A 45 33.17 30.03 -26.64
CA TRP A 45 32.45 30.26 -27.90
C TRP A 45 32.98 31.50 -28.64
N ASP A 46 33.30 32.56 -27.90
CA ASP A 46 33.74 33.85 -28.44
C ASP A 46 35.24 33.89 -28.82
N ASN A 47 35.95 32.77 -28.67
CA ASN A 47 37.36 32.67 -29.05
C ASN A 47 37.51 31.97 -30.41
N ALA A 48 38.06 32.67 -31.40
CA ALA A 48 38.33 32.12 -32.73
C ALA A 48 39.19 30.84 -32.70
N ALA A 49 40.09 30.68 -31.70
CA ALA A 49 40.93 29.49 -31.56
C ALA A 49 40.15 28.22 -31.19
N THR A 50 38.91 28.35 -30.70
CA THR A 50 38.03 27.24 -30.37
C THR A 50 37.46 26.58 -31.63
N TRP A 51 37.51 27.24 -32.79
CA TRP A 51 36.80 26.83 -33.99
C TRP A 51 37.72 26.49 -35.16
N THR A 52 37.47 25.34 -35.77
CA THR A 52 37.98 24.98 -37.09
C THR A 52 36.83 25.07 -38.09
N TRP A 53 36.96 25.95 -39.09
CA TRP A 53 35.95 26.13 -40.12
C TRP A 53 36.09 25.08 -41.22
N LEU A 54 35.00 24.34 -41.47
CA LEU A 54 34.88 23.42 -42.61
C LEU A 54 34.40 24.18 -43.85
N VAL A 55 33.49 25.15 -43.67
CA VAL A 55 32.98 26.05 -44.70
C VAL A 55 32.82 27.45 -44.11
N ASN A 56 33.50 28.46 -44.69
CA ASN A 56 33.44 29.85 -44.21
C ASN A 56 33.64 30.86 -45.36
N PRO A 57 32.65 31.01 -46.27
CA PRO A 57 32.75 31.90 -47.43
C PRO A 57 32.95 33.38 -47.05
N ASN A 58 32.64 33.78 -45.80
CA ASN A 58 32.66 35.17 -45.33
C ASN A 58 33.75 35.45 -44.29
N ASN A 59 34.71 34.54 -44.08
CA ASN A 59 35.82 34.68 -43.12
C ASN A 59 35.39 35.11 -41.71
N LEU A 60 34.30 34.55 -41.19
CA LEU A 60 33.90 34.76 -39.80
C LEU A 60 34.96 34.27 -38.81
N ALA A 61 35.13 35.01 -37.71
CA ALA A 61 36.03 34.63 -36.62
C ALA A 61 35.41 33.60 -35.66
N VAL A 62 34.10 33.72 -35.39
CA VAL A 62 33.34 32.86 -34.46
C VAL A 62 31.95 32.53 -35.05
N PRO A 63 31.31 31.43 -34.61
CA PRO A 63 29.96 31.08 -35.05
C PRO A 63 28.93 32.16 -34.71
N ASN A 64 27.99 32.34 -35.64
CA ASN A 64 26.84 33.23 -35.51
C ASN A 64 25.57 32.55 -36.02
N ASP A 65 24.46 33.28 -36.11
CA ASP A 65 23.15 32.81 -36.57
C ASP A 65 23.06 32.31 -38.02
N SER A 66 24.17 32.31 -38.78
CA SER A 66 24.27 31.65 -40.10
C SER A 66 25.23 30.46 -40.09
N THR A 67 25.53 29.90 -38.90
CA THR A 67 26.55 28.87 -38.73
C THR A 67 25.96 27.57 -38.18
N PHE A 68 26.26 26.45 -38.86
CA PHE A 68 26.11 25.11 -38.32
C PHE A 68 27.28 24.79 -37.40
N VAL A 69 27.00 24.50 -36.14
CA VAL A 69 28.00 24.30 -35.10
C VAL A 69 28.11 22.82 -34.73
N ILE A 70 29.33 22.29 -34.71
CA ILE A 70 29.63 20.92 -34.27
C ILE A 70 30.55 20.95 -33.06
N ILE A 71 30.14 20.36 -31.94
CA ILE A 71 30.99 20.13 -30.79
C ILE A 71 31.47 18.68 -30.82
N ASN A 72 32.78 18.52 -31.01
CA ASN A 72 33.41 17.20 -31.12
C ASN A 72 33.55 16.48 -29.76
N PRO A 73 33.66 15.13 -29.77
CA PRO A 73 33.87 14.35 -28.57
C PRO A 73 35.10 14.82 -27.77
N GLY A 74 34.99 14.87 -26.44
CA GLY A 74 36.06 15.30 -25.54
C GLY A 74 36.25 16.83 -25.45
N HIS A 75 35.52 17.62 -26.24
CA HIS A 75 35.59 19.08 -26.18
C HIS A 75 34.47 19.65 -25.29
N THR A 76 34.79 20.69 -24.52
CA THR A 76 33.83 21.52 -23.79
C THR A 76 33.88 22.94 -24.33
N VAL A 77 32.79 23.40 -24.94
CA VAL A 77 32.65 24.79 -25.40
C VAL A 77 31.79 25.54 -24.39
N THR A 78 32.29 26.66 -23.87
CA THR A 78 31.58 27.47 -22.86
C THR A 78 31.18 28.83 -23.44
N LEU A 79 29.95 29.29 -23.19
CA LEU A 79 29.54 30.65 -23.57
C LEU A 79 30.06 31.67 -22.55
N ALA A 80 30.61 32.78 -23.04
CA ALA A 80 31.00 33.94 -22.24
C ALA A 80 30.09 35.16 -22.48
N SER A 81 29.17 35.06 -23.44
CA SER A 81 28.15 36.03 -23.80
C SER A 81 26.99 35.32 -24.50
N ASN A 82 25.87 36.02 -24.76
CA ASN A 82 24.77 35.43 -25.52
C ASN A 82 25.25 35.04 -26.92
N ALA A 83 25.03 33.78 -27.30
CA ALA A 83 25.52 33.24 -28.56
C ALA A 83 24.35 32.89 -29.49
N ARG A 84 24.65 32.78 -30.79
CA ARG A 84 23.68 32.42 -31.81
C ARG A 84 24.26 31.40 -32.78
N CYS A 85 23.44 30.46 -33.22
CA CYS A 85 23.79 29.56 -34.32
C CYS A 85 22.55 29.24 -35.18
N GLU A 86 22.78 28.71 -36.39
CA GLU A 86 21.71 28.24 -37.26
C GLU A 86 21.24 26.84 -36.86
N ALA A 87 22.21 25.98 -36.54
CA ALA A 87 22.01 24.61 -36.11
C ALA A 87 23.16 24.18 -35.21
N LEU A 88 22.92 23.18 -34.38
CA LEU A 88 23.90 22.71 -33.40
C LEU A 88 23.87 21.19 -33.29
N GLN A 89 25.04 20.58 -33.39
CA GLN A 89 25.29 19.19 -33.07
C GLN A 89 26.30 19.09 -31.93
N ILE A 90 25.89 18.48 -30.82
CA ILE A 90 26.81 18.05 -29.76
C ILE A 90 27.00 16.55 -29.90
N LYS A 91 28.18 16.13 -30.39
CA LYS A 91 28.49 14.71 -30.56
C LYS A 91 28.62 14.01 -29.20
N ALA A 92 28.45 12.69 -29.19
CA ALA A 92 28.63 11.88 -27.99
C ALA A 92 29.99 12.16 -27.34
N GLY A 93 29.99 12.45 -26.04
CA GLY A 93 31.19 12.85 -25.27
C GLY A 93 31.63 14.31 -25.46
N GLY A 94 30.97 15.12 -26.29
CA GLY A 94 31.15 16.57 -26.36
C GLY A 94 30.24 17.29 -25.36
N THR A 95 30.60 18.53 -24.98
CA THR A 95 29.79 19.36 -24.07
C THR A 95 29.67 20.79 -24.57
N LEU A 96 28.45 21.32 -24.61
CA LEU A 96 28.18 22.76 -24.60
C LEU A 96 27.80 23.17 -23.19
N ASP A 97 28.44 24.19 -22.63
CA ASP A 97 28.04 24.81 -21.37
C ASP A 97 27.66 26.27 -21.64
N ASN A 98 26.36 26.57 -21.67
CA ASN A 98 25.91 27.93 -21.91
C ASN A 98 26.07 28.86 -20.69
N SER A 99 26.60 28.36 -19.56
CA SER A 99 26.76 29.13 -18.32
C SER A 99 25.45 29.82 -17.95
N THR A 100 25.38 31.14 -17.82
CA THR A 100 24.12 31.87 -17.60
C THR A 100 23.60 32.58 -18.86
N PHE A 101 24.22 32.33 -20.02
CA PHE A 101 23.98 33.08 -21.25
C PHE A 101 22.97 32.37 -22.17
N GLU A 102 22.19 33.17 -22.88
CA GLU A 102 21.22 32.66 -23.84
C GLU A 102 21.94 32.08 -25.08
N LEU A 103 21.52 30.90 -25.51
CA LEU A 103 21.83 30.34 -26.81
C LEU A 103 20.60 30.47 -27.71
N LEU A 104 20.70 31.28 -28.75
CA LEU A 104 19.65 31.44 -29.77
C LEU A 104 19.95 30.56 -30.99
N ILE A 105 19.04 29.64 -31.31
CA ILE A 105 19.09 28.80 -32.50
C ILE A 105 18.09 29.35 -33.50
N ARG A 106 18.59 29.75 -34.68
CA ARG A 106 17.80 30.47 -35.68
C ARG A 106 17.90 29.81 -37.06
N PRO A 107 16.87 29.11 -37.53
CA PRO A 107 16.82 28.61 -38.90
C PRO A 107 16.72 29.77 -39.91
N MET A 108 17.59 29.81 -40.93
CA MET A 108 17.60 30.88 -41.94
C MET A 108 16.90 30.51 -43.27
N GLU A 109 16.36 31.52 -43.97
CA GLU A 109 15.44 31.41 -45.13
C GLU A 109 16.06 30.86 -46.43
N TRP A 110 17.39 30.84 -46.57
CA TRP A 110 18.02 30.44 -47.83
C TRP A 110 17.89 28.93 -48.15
N ALA A 111 17.44 28.12 -47.18
CA ALA A 111 17.10 26.71 -47.34
C ALA A 111 15.66 26.46 -47.87
N ALA A 112 14.87 27.51 -48.12
CA ALA A 112 13.44 27.44 -48.46
C ALA A 112 13.08 26.87 -49.87
N GLY A 113 14.00 26.20 -50.55
CA GLY A 113 13.83 25.77 -51.94
C GLY A 113 13.20 24.39 -52.16
N ILE A 114 13.03 23.56 -51.12
CA ILE A 114 12.69 22.14 -51.30
C ILE A 114 11.30 21.85 -50.71
N SER A 115 10.28 21.85 -51.56
CA SER A 115 8.88 21.58 -51.25
C SER A 115 8.58 20.06 -51.18
N TRP A 116 9.16 19.36 -50.22
CA TRP A 116 8.84 17.94 -50.00
C TRP A 116 8.08 17.81 -48.69
N ALA A 117 6.93 17.13 -48.73
CA ALA A 117 6.27 16.68 -47.52
C ALA A 117 7.28 15.84 -46.73
N GLY A 118 7.59 16.26 -45.50
CA GLY A 118 8.54 15.53 -44.68
C GLY A 118 7.97 14.15 -44.35
N LEU A 119 8.81 13.12 -44.51
CA LEU A 119 8.52 11.76 -44.07
C LEU A 119 9.34 11.50 -42.81
N ASP A 120 8.69 11.06 -41.74
CA ASP A 120 9.36 10.53 -40.54
C ASP A 120 8.62 9.25 -40.18
N ASP A 121 9.35 8.13 -40.14
CA ASP A 121 8.81 6.77 -39.99
C ASP A 121 7.65 6.42 -40.96
N GLY A 122 7.71 6.94 -42.19
CA GLY A 122 6.72 6.62 -43.24
C GLY A 122 5.39 7.37 -43.12
N VAL A 123 5.24 8.27 -42.16
CA VAL A 123 4.07 9.14 -42.03
C VAL A 123 4.35 10.47 -42.73
N THR A 124 3.41 10.91 -43.56
CA THR A 124 3.49 12.15 -44.35
C THR A 124 2.83 13.30 -43.59
N TYR A 125 3.52 14.41 -43.40
CA TYR A 125 2.98 15.59 -42.70
C TYR A 125 2.70 16.74 -43.67
N GLY A 126 1.67 17.54 -43.37
CA GLY A 126 1.20 18.66 -44.21
C GLY A 126 2.14 19.87 -44.27
N THR A 127 3.32 19.79 -43.64
CA THR A 127 4.33 20.87 -43.57
C THR A 127 5.73 20.33 -43.90
N ASN A 128 6.60 21.19 -44.42
CA ASN A 128 7.95 20.83 -44.87
C ASN A 128 8.86 20.46 -43.66
N PHE A 129 9.24 19.18 -43.52
CA PHE A 129 10.24 18.71 -42.54
C PHE A 129 11.33 17.89 -43.25
N ALA A 130 12.58 17.92 -42.77
CA ALA A 130 13.57 16.91 -43.19
C ALA A 130 13.29 15.55 -42.52
N PRO A 131 13.44 14.43 -43.26
CA PRO A 131 13.67 13.12 -42.64
C PRO A 131 15.02 13.13 -41.93
N ILE A 132 15.07 12.73 -40.65
CA ILE A 132 16.34 12.56 -39.91
C ILE A 132 16.29 11.22 -39.21
N ASN A 133 17.18 10.31 -39.59
CA ASN A 133 17.45 9.07 -38.87
C ASN A 133 18.86 9.11 -38.27
N ASP A 134 19.21 8.06 -37.54
CA ASP A 134 20.51 7.77 -36.94
C ASP A 134 21.65 7.55 -37.96
N ALA A 135 21.33 7.51 -39.26
CA ALA A 135 22.27 7.54 -40.37
C ALA A 135 22.43 8.93 -41.02
N TRP A 136 21.93 10.00 -40.38
CA TRP A 136 22.02 11.36 -40.89
C TRP A 136 23.47 11.80 -41.08
N ASP A 137 23.82 12.07 -42.34
CA ASP A 137 25.13 12.55 -42.79
C ASP A 137 25.00 13.94 -43.42
N ILE A 138 25.82 14.89 -42.94
CA ILE A 138 25.93 16.26 -43.47
C ILE A 138 26.40 16.28 -44.94
N TYR A 139 26.98 15.19 -45.43
CA TYR A 139 27.45 15.04 -46.81
C TYR A 139 26.40 14.45 -47.77
N ASN A 140 25.22 14.07 -47.29
CA ASN A 140 24.13 13.58 -48.13
C ASN A 140 23.19 14.72 -48.56
N ALA A 141 23.13 14.98 -49.87
CA ALA A 141 22.27 16.02 -50.45
C ALA A 141 20.77 15.73 -50.33
N ASP A 142 20.38 14.46 -50.14
CA ASP A 142 18.97 14.05 -49.96
C ASP A 142 18.48 14.25 -48.51
N ASN A 143 19.39 14.51 -47.56
CA ASN A 143 19.08 14.84 -46.16
C ASN A 143 18.83 16.34 -45.95
N ALA A 144 18.65 17.10 -47.04
CA ALA A 144 18.67 18.55 -47.04
C ALA A 144 17.32 19.21 -46.72
N THR A 145 16.98 19.27 -45.43
CA THR A 145 16.54 20.54 -44.81
C THR A 145 17.37 20.71 -43.54
N TRP A 146 17.82 21.92 -43.19
CA TRP A 146 19.07 22.10 -42.40
C TRP A 146 18.89 22.73 -41.01
N CYS A 147 17.72 22.56 -40.40
CA CYS A 147 17.40 23.19 -39.11
C CYS A 147 17.30 22.12 -38.01
N PHE A 148 18.46 21.79 -37.40
CA PHE A 148 18.57 20.71 -36.42
C PHE A 148 19.26 21.12 -35.13
N PHE A 149 18.74 20.56 -34.04
CA PHE A 149 19.39 20.56 -32.73
C PHE A 149 19.61 19.11 -32.30
N ILE A 150 20.83 18.62 -32.49
CA ILE A 150 21.18 17.22 -32.29
C ILE A 150 22.08 17.11 -31.06
N ILE A 151 21.58 16.47 -30.01
CA ILE A 151 22.31 16.32 -28.74
C ILE A 151 22.55 14.85 -28.48
N SER A 152 23.77 14.39 -28.78
CA SER A 152 24.25 13.06 -28.39
C SER A 152 25.24 13.13 -27.22
N GLY A 153 25.80 14.30 -26.94
CA GLY A 153 26.63 14.60 -25.77
C GLY A 153 25.85 15.32 -24.67
N THR A 154 26.45 16.36 -24.08
CA THR A 154 25.85 17.12 -22.98
C THR A 154 25.63 18.59 -23.34
N HIS A 155 24.43 19.12 -23.07
CA HIS A 155 24.18 20.56 -23.02
C HIS A 155 23.92 20.98 -21.57
N ALA A 156 24.87 21.70 -20.96
CA ALA A 156 24.88 22.13 -19.57
C ALA A 156 24.69 23.66 -19.43
N GLY A 157 24.59 24.11 -18.18
CA GLY A 157 24.48 25.51 -17.78
C GLY A 157 23.12 25.85 -17.16
N SER A 158 22.79 27.12 -17.09
CA SER A 158 21.51 27.67 -16.61
C SER A 158 20.95 28.77 -17.52
N GLY A 159 21.65 29.13 -18.59
CA GLY A 159 21.17 30.04 -19.61
C GLY A 159 20.04 29.42 -20.43
N ASN A 160 19.15 30.26 -20.98
CA ASN A 160 18.05 29.77 -21.81
C ASN A 160 18.53 29.27 -23.18
N THR A 161 17.82 28.30 -23.74
CA THR A 161 17.96 27.94 -25.16
C THR A 161 16.70 28.37 -25.87
N VAL A 162 16.84 29.23 -26.88
CA VAL A 162 15.71 29.81 -27.59
C VAL A 162 15.78 29.40 -29.04
N PHE A 163 14.72 28.79 -29.55
CA PHE A 163 14.53 28.55 -30.98
C PHE A 163 13.69 29.68 -31.55
N SER A 164 14.17 30.41 -32.55
CA SER A 164 13.45 31.58 -33.07
C SER A 164 13.21 31.47 -34.56
N PHE A 165 11.95 31.50 -34.97
CA PHE A 165 11.52 31.57 -36.38
C PHE A 165 11.40 33.01 -36.91
N ILE A 166 11.69 34.00 -36.08
CA ILE A 166 11.59 35.43 -36.42
C ILE A 166 12.92 35.95 -37.00
N ASP A 167 12.86 36.67 -38.12
CA ASP A 167 13.97 37.49 -38.60
C ASP A 167 14.08 38.80 -37.79
N VAL A 168 15.06 38.87 -36.89
CA VAL A 168 15.28 40.04 -36.01
C VAL A 168 15.70 41.30 -36.79
N ASP A 169 16.23 41.15 -38.01
CA ASP A 169 16.75 42.27 -38.79
C ASP A 169 15.66 42.93 -39.66
N ASN A 170 14.58 42.22 -39.99
CA ASN A 170 13.50 42.72 -40.85
C ASN A 170 12.08 42.54 -40.29
N ASN A 171 11.92 41.93 -39.11
CA ASN A 171 10.62 41.57 -38.54
C ASN A 171 9.74 40.74 -39.51
N ASN A 172 10.38 39.97 -40.39
CA ASN A 172 9.74 39.20 -41.45
C ASN A 172 9.63 37.74 -41.03
N GLN A 173 8.51 37.09 -41.36
CA GLN A 173 8.24 35.68 -40.99
C GLN A 173 8.78 34.73 -42.05
N SER A 174 9.56 33.73 -41.64
CA SER A 174 9.85 32.58 -42.50
C SER A 174 8.65 31.63 -42.47
N SER A 175 7.73 31.73 -43.42
CA SER A 175 6.46 30.97 -43.42
C SER A 175 6.57 29.47 -43.77
N THR A 176 7.78 28.90 -43.78
CA THR A 176 8.04 27.55 -44.33
C THR A 176 9.01 26.69 -43.52
N ASN A 177 9.40 27.10 -42.31
CA ASN A 177 10.53 26.48 -41.61
C ASN A 177 10.08 25.52 -40.51
N GLY A 178 10.55 24.26 -40.60
CA GLY A 178 10.41 23.27 -39.54
C GLY A 178 11.71 23.09 -38.77
N LEU A 179 11.66 23.06 -37.43
CA LEU A 179 12.81 22.73 -36.57
C LEU A 179 12.70 21.29 -36.09
N SER A 180 13.79 20.53 -36.16
CA SER A 180 13.82 19.17 -35.61
C SER A 180 14.89 18.99 -34.53
N ILE A 181 14.50 18.33 -33.45
CA ILE A 181 15.37 17.93 -32.35
C ILE A 181 15.58 16.42 -32.41
N ALA A 182 16.83 16.00 -32.17
CA ALA A 182 17.23 14.60 -32.19
C ALA A 182 18.37 14.30 -31.21
N GLY A 183 18.66 13.01 -31.03
CA GLY A 183 19.83 12.52 -30.32
C GLY A 183 19.49 11.85 -28.99
N THR A 184 20.51 11.25 -28.38
CA THR A 184 20.40 10.37 -27.21
C THR A 184 21.11 10.93 -25.97
N GLY A 185 21.44 12.22 -26.01
CA GLY A 185 22.27 12.89 -25.03
C GLY A 185 21.49 13.46 -23.85
N THR A 186 22.17 14.28 -23.06
CA THR A 186 21.59 14.91 -21.86
C THR A 186 21.64 16.42 -21.99
N ILE A 187 20.51 17.07 -21.72
CA ILE A 187 20.40 18.50 -21.51
C ILE A 187 20.31 18.70 -20.01
N SER A 188 21.45 18.84 -19.35
CA SER A 188 21.55 19.14 -17.92
C SER A 188 21.38 20.63 -17.62
N ASN A 189 21.13 21.44 -18.65
CA ASN A 189 20.82 22.84 -18.53
C ASN A 189 19.61 23.05 -17.57
N THR A 190 19.72 24.00 -16.65
CA THR A 190 18.65 24.34 -15.68
C THR A 190 17.87 25.60 -16.04
N GLY A 191 18.24 26.24 -17.16
CA GLY A 191 17.45 27.27 -17.80
C GLY A 191 16.21 26.68 -18.47
N SER A 192 15.67 27.41 -19.43
CA SER A 192 14.43 27.01 -20.13
C SER A 192 14.63 26.97 -21.64
N PHE A 193 13.90 26.05 -22.27
CA PHE A 193 13.82 25.89 -23.72
C PHE A 193 12.56 26.59 -24.22
N TYR A 194 12.70 27.54 -25.15
CA TYR A 194 11.59 28.32 -25.70
C TYR A 194 11.51 28.23 -27.22
N VAL A 195 10.30 28.33 -27.75
CA VAL A 195 10.04 28.45 -29.20
C VAL A 195 9.43 29.82 -29.51
N ARG A 196 10.23 30.76 -30.01
CA ARG A 196 9.82 32.11 -30.41
C ARG A 196 9.24 32.11 -31.83
N ASP A 197 7.99 32.55 -31.98
CA ASP A 197 7.27 32.60 -33.26
C ASP A 197 6.19 33.71 -33.29
N TYR A 198 5.94 34.29 -34.48
CA TYR A 198 4.93 35.31 -34.71
C TYR A 198 3.78 34.73 -35.55
N GLY A 199 2.70 34.30 -34.90
CA GLY A 199 1.37 34.72 -35.33
C GLY A 199 0.65 34.12 -36.57
N SER A 200 1.31 33.57 -37.61
CA SER A 200 0.54 33.30 -38.86
C SER A 200 0.99 32.18 -39.80
N GLY A 201 2.00 31.38 -39.46
CA GLY A 201 2.50 30.30 -40.32
C GLY A 201 2.17 28.89 -39.82
N THR A 202 2.15 27.90 -40.73
CA THR A 202 2.20 26.46 -40.42
C THR A 202 3.61 26.06 -39.94
N ASN A 203 4.13 26.78 -38.95
CA ASN A 203 5.46 26.57 -38.39
C ASN A 203 5.41 25.36 -37.45
N SER A 204 6.45 24.55 -37.53
CA SER A 204 6.36 23.13 -37.20
C SER A 204 7.60 22.72 -36.40
N PHE A 205 7.42 22.40 -35.12
CA PHE A 205 8.49 21.93 -34.24
C PHE A 205 8.40 20.42 -34.05
N LYS A 206 9.49 19.67 -34.18
CA LYS A 206 9.45 18.22 -33.97
C LYS A 206 10.58 17.66 -33.12
N PHE A 207 10.24 16.67 -32.28
CA PHE A 207 11.17 15.66 -31.80
C PHE A 207 11.08 14.47 -32.76
N ASN A 208 12.18 14.14 -33.46
CA ASN A 208 12.18 13.05 -34.43
C ASN A 208 12.24 11.66 -33.76
N SER A 209 12.16 10.59 -34.54
CA SER A 209 12.15 9.22 -34.02
C SER A 209 13.47 8.80 -33.38
N ALA A 210 14.59 9.41 -33.80
CA ALA A 210 15.90 9.22 -33.18
C ALA A 210 16.10 10.02 -31.86
N CYS A 211 15.10 10.76 -31.39
CA CYS A 211 15.15 11.47 -30.13
C CYS A 211 15.00 10.49 -28.96
N ASN A 212 15.95 10.53 -28.03
CA ASN A 212 15.90 9.89 -26.72
C ASN A 212 16.65 10.78 -25.73
N LEU A 213 16.10 11.97 -25.47
CA LEU A 213 16.77 13.02 -24.72
C LEU A 213 16.35 13.03 -23.26
N HIS A 214 17.33 13.21 -22.37
CA HIS A 214 17.09 13.51 -20.97
C HIS A 214 17.26 15.01 -20.73
N ILE A 215 16.22 15.69 -20.25
CA ILE A 215 16.16 17.15 -20.19
C ILE A 215 15.88 17.58 -18.75
N ALA A 216 16.76 18.38 -18.14
CA ALA A 216 16.57 18.95 -16.80
C ALA A 216 16.05 20.40 -16.83
N SER A 217 15.82 20.93 -18.03
CA SER A 217 15.30 22.28 -18.28
C SER A 217 13.78 22.27 -18.39
N ASN A 218 13.13 23.37 -18.00
CA ASN A 218 11.73 23.56 -18.39
C ASN A 218 11.62 23.66 -19.91
N LEU A 219 10.61 23.01 -20.48
CA LEU A 219 10.36 22.98 -21.91
C LEU A 219 9.07 23.73 -22.23
N TYR A 220 9.19 24.86 -22.91
CA TYR A 220 8.07 25.70 -23.33
C TYR A 220 7.93 25.66 -24.86
N LEU A 221 6.96 24.88 -25.33
CA LEU A 221 6.54 24.82 -26.73
C LEU A 221 5.42 25.82 -26.99
N ILE A 222 5.69 27.08 -26.62
CA ILE A 222 4.75 28.21 -26.71
C ILE A 222 5.44 29.35 -27.45
N THR A 223 4.66 30.15 -28.17
CA THR A 223 5.14 31.38 -28.81
C THR A 223 5.32 32.49 -27.77
N ASP A 224 6.31 33.36 -27.97
CA ASP A 224 6.81 34.32 -26.99
C ASP A 224 6.07 35.66 -26.98
N ASP A 225 5.01 35.82 -27.77
CA ASP A 225 4.15 37.00 -27.75
C ASP A 225 3.20 36.98 -26.55
N GLY A 226 3.81 37.08 -25.36
CA GLY A 226 3.16 37.33 -24.08
C GLY A 226 2.25 36.23 -23.57
N ALA A 227 2.46 35.81 -22.33
CA ALA A 227 1.53 35.02 -21.53
C ALA A 227 0.15 35.68 -21.30
N LEU A 228 -0.27 36.66 -22.11
CA LEU A 228 -1.44 37.52 -21.83
C LEU A 228 -2.37 37.81 -23.02
N ASN A 229 -1.99 37.60 -24.30
CA ASN A 229 -2.91 37.87 -25.42
C ASN A 229 -2.59 37.05 -26.69
N GLY A 230 -3.01 35.79 -26.74
CA GLY A 230 -3.40 35.17 -28.02
C GLY A 230 -2.34 35.06 -29.13
N GLY A 231 -1.06 34.83 -28.80
CA GLY A 231 -0.07 34.41 -29.79
C GLY A 231 -0.56 33.18 -30.57
N ALA A 232 -0.22 33.08 -31.86
CA ALA A 232 -0.77 32.03 -32.73
C ALA A 232 -0.32 30.61 -32.36
N GLY A 233 -1.14 29.64 -32.79
CA GLY A 233 -0.93 28.23 -32.51
C GLY A 233 0.33 27.66 -33.13
N LEU A 234 1.25 27.17 -32.29
CA LEU A 234 2.36 26.32 -32.71
C LEU A 234 1.85 24.90 -32.96
N THR A 235 2.19 24.31 -34.11
CA THR A 235 1.98 22.87 -34.35
C THR A 235 3.27 22.12 -34.07
N SER A 236 3.22 21.14 -33.17
CA SER A 236 4.36 20.36 -32.73
C SER A 236 4.13 18.86 -32.88
N TYR A 237 5.19 18.11 -33.11
CA TYR A 237 5.18 16.66 -33.27
C TYR A 237 6.25 15.98 -32.40
N ASN A 238 5.92 14.83 -31.82
CA ASN A 238 6.88 13.94 -31.17
C ASN A 238 6.81 12.54 -31.78
N PHE A 239 7.97 12.01 -32.17
CA PHE A 239 8.17 10.65 -32.67
C PHE A 239 9.13 9.84 -31.80
N GLY A 240 9.86 10.50 -30.90
CA GLY A 240 10.88 9.88 -30.07
C GLY A 240 10.51 9.88 -28.59
N THR A 241 11.53 9.72 -27.76
CA THR A 241 11.46 9.78 -26.31
C THR A 241 12.01 11.11 -25.80
N VAL A 242 11.21 11.78 -24.97
CA VAL A 242 11.60 12.99 -24.22
C VAL A 242 11.40 12.68 -22.73
N HIS A 243 12.50 12.61 -21.99
CA HIS A 243 12.49 12.37 -20.55
C HIS A 243 12.88 13.64 -19.81
N LEU A 244 11.90 14.32 -19.23
CA LEU A 244 12.10 15.45 -18.34
C LEU A 244 12.45 14.96 -16.94
N THR A 245 13.66 15.29 -16.53
CA THR A 245 14.28 14.91 -15.26
C THR A 245 14.32 16.10 -14.30
N GLY A 246 14.49 15.84 -13.00
CA GLY A 246 14.43 16.89 -11.99
C GLY A 246 13.00 17.44 -11.83
N ALA A 247 12.89 18.73 -11.50
CA ALA A 247 11.62 19.44 -11.33
C ALA A 247 11.21 20.23 -12.58
N ALA A 248 11.55 19.72 -13.75
CA ALA A 248 11.31 20.38 -15.04
C ALA A 248 9.85 20.21 -15.48
N ASN A 249 9.20 21.33 -15.79
CA ASN A 249 7.85 21.37 -16.35
C ASN A 249 7.89 21.33 -17.88
N MET A 250 6.83 20.76 -18.46
CA MET A 250 6.54 20.90 -19.89
C MET A 250 5.31 21.76 -20.06
N THR A 251 5.38 22.76 -20.94
CA THR A 251 4.21 23.54 -21.36
C THR A 251 4.05 23.41 -22.86
N LEU A 252 2.90 22.88 -23.29
CA LEU A 252 2.52 22.71 -24.69
C LEU A 252 1.78 23.96 -25.20
N GLY A 253 1.45 24.00 -26.50
CA GLY A 253 0.53 24.94 -27.19
C GLY A 253 0.19 26.32 -26.57
N ALA A 254 0.41 27.38 -27.35
CA ALA A 254 -0.30 28.67 -27.18
C ALA A 254 -1.73 28.59 -27.80
N ALA A 255 -2.48 29.70 -27.80
CA ALA A 255 -3.90 29.71 -28.19
C ALA A 255 -4.16 29.11 -29.59
N GLY A 256 -4.86 27.97 -29.66
CA GLY A 256 -5.13 27.24 -30.91
C GLY A 256 -3.98 26.37 -31.43
N GLY A 257 -2.89 26.19 -30.69
CA GLY A 257 -1.77 25.31 -31.04
C GLY A 257 -2.09 23.83 -30.88
N THR A 258 -1.41 22.97 -31.64
CA THR A 258 -1.58 21.51 -31.59
C THR A 258 -0.28 20.81 -31.23
N PHE A 259 -0.30 19.91 -30.25
CA PHE A 259 0.81 18.99 -29.97
C PHE A 259 0.41 17.55 -30.31
N ASN A 260 1.20 16.89 -31.16
CA ASN A 260 0.94 15.54 -31.63
C ASN A 260 2.02 14.59 -31.07
N ASN A 261 1.66 13.74 -30.11
CA ASN A 261 2.51 12.65 -29.63
C ASN A 261 2.19 11.38 -30.43
N ASN A 262 3.06 10.98 -31.36
CA ASN A 262 2.72 9.93 -32.32
C ASN A 262 2.93 8.52 -31.74
N THR A 263 2.46 7.52 -32.48
CA THR A 263 2.64 6.11 -32.11
C THR A 263 4.11 5.78 -31.88
N GLY A 264 4.42 5.11 -30.77
CA GLY A 264 5.79 4.77 -30.36
C GLY A 264 6.55 5.89 -29.64
N ALA A 265 6.07 7.14 -29.71
CA ALA A 265 6.67 8.26 -29.01
C ALA A 265 6.33 8.25 -27.51
N SER A 266 7.21 8.83 -26.69
CA SER A 266 7.07 8.85 -25.23
C SER A 266 7.50 10.18 -24.64
N ILE A 267 6.72 10.69 -23.70
CA ILE A 267 7.05 11.82 -22.83
C ILE A 267 6.97 11.34 -21.39
N VAL A 268 8.08 11.45 -20.67
CA VAL A 268 8.18 11.08 -19.26
C VAL A 268 8.60 12.31 -18.47
N ILE A 269 7.89 12.63 -17.39
CA ILE A 269 8.16 13.77 -16.51
C ILE A 269 8.26 13.25 -15.08
N ASP A 270 9.45 13.34 -14.48
CA ASP A 270 9.71 12.74 -13.16
C ASP A 270 9.04 13.52 -12.01
N ASN A 271 9.30 14.83 -11.90
CA ASN A 271 8.83 15.66 -10.78
C ASN A 271 8.35 17.06 -11.20
N GLY A 272 7.79 17.16 -12.41
CA GLY A 272 7.23 18.40 -12.92
C GLY A 272 5.82 18.21 -13.47
N ASP A 273 5.17 19.32 -13.79
CA ASP A 273 3.84 19.36 -14.36
C ASP A 273 3.88 19.32 -15.90
N LEU A 274 2.86 18.69 -16.48
CA LEU A 274 2.50 18.85 -17.87
C LEU A 274 1.37 19.87 -18.00
N ASN A 275 1.66 21.02 -18.57
CA ASN A 275 0.67 22.07 -18.84
C ASN A 275 0.35 22.04 -20.33
N LEU A 276 -0.93 21.96 -20.71
CA LEU A 276 -1.27 21.97 -22.14
C LEU A 276 -1.05 23.33 -22.79
N GLY A 277 -0.95 24.37 -21.97
CA GLY A 277 -0.63 25.73 -22.32
C GLY A 277 -0.38 26.55 -21.07
N PRO A 278 0.05 27.81 -21.22
CA PRO A 278 0.02 28.76 -20.11
C PRO A 278 -1.40 28.82 -19.54
N LEU A 279 -1.55 28.92 -18.21
CA LEU A 279 -2.88 28.92 -17.56
C LEU A 279 -3.82 30.05 -18.07
N THR A 280 -3.25 31.09 -18.68
CA THR A 280 -3.95 32.22 -19.29
C THR A 280 -4.30 32.02 -20.77
N ALA A 281 -3.81 30.95 -21.42
CA ALA A 281 -4.07 30.65 -22.81
C ALA A 281 -5.47 30.04 -23.02
N ILE A 282 -5.97 30.10 -24.25
CA ILE A 282 -7.28 29.56 -24.64
C ILE A 282 -7.09 28.54 -25.77
N GLY A 283 -7.59 27.33 -25.61
CA GLY A 283 -7.75 26.39 -26.73
C GLY A 283 -6.49 25.65 -27.16
N ALA A 284 -5.68 25.15 -26.22
CA ALA A 284 -4.58 24.25 -26.57
C ALA A 284 -5.11 22.87 -26.97
N ILE A 285 -4.57 22.27 -28.03
CA ILE A 285 -4.98 20.97 -28.56
C ILE A 285 -3.84 19.97 -28.40
N VAL A 286 -4.13 18.80 -27.83
CA VAL A 286 -3.19 17.68 -27.74
C VAL A 286 -3.81 16.42 -28.33
N ILE A 287 -3.05 15.75 -29.21
CA ILE A 287 -3.39 14.45 -29.78
C ILE A 287 -2.29 13.47 -29.37
N ASN A 288 -2.67 12.43 -28.64
CA ASN A 288 -1.75 11.43 -28.12
C ASN A 288 -2.06 10.04 -28.68
N MET A 289 -1.16 9.51 -29.50
CA MET A 289 -1.11 8.11 -29.94
C MET A 289 0.09 7.36 -29.31
N GLY A 290 0.93 8.04 -28.53
CA GLY A 290 2.10 7.51 -27.84
C GLY A 290 1.86 7.36 -26.34
N THR A 291 2.91 7.63 -25.54
CA THR A 291 2.84 7.62 -24.07
C THR A 291 3.08 9.01 -23.49
N PHE A 292 2.25 9.41 -22.54
CA PHE A 292 2.54 10.45 -21.56
C PHE A 292 2.64 9.82 -20.16
N ASN A 293 3.69 10.13 -19.41
CA ASN A 293 3.87 9.68 -18.03
C ASN A 293 4.31 10.85 -17.15
N VAL A 294 3.41 11.32 -16.29
CA VAL A 294 3.67 12.37 -15.29
C VAL A 294 3.79 11.71 -13.91
N ALA A 295 5.01 11.41 -13.50
CA ALA A 295 5.29 10.52 -12.38
C ALA A 295 5.09 11.16 -11.00
N ASN A 296 5.44 12.44 -10.82
CA ASN A 296 5.19 13.20 -9.59
C ASN A 296 4.81 14.65 -9.90
N GLY A 297 3.76 14.82 -10.71
CA GLY A 297 3.22 16.12 -11.06
C GLY A 297 1.80 16.01 -11.61
N ASN A 298 1.27 17.15 -12.03
CA ASN A 298 -0.11 17.31 -12.49
C ASN A 298 -0.16 17.43 -14.01
N LEU A 299 -1.33 17.11 -14.56
CA LEU A 299 -1.72 17.44 -15.91
C LEU A 299 -2.73 18.59 -15.86
N ASN A 300 -2.36 19.75 -16.40
CA ASN A 300 -3.12 20.99 -16.26
C ASN A 300 -3.64 21.48 -17.61
N PHE A 301 -4.95 21.69 -17.69
CA PHE A 301 -5.65 22.23 -18.83
C PHE A 301 -5.89 23.73 -18.64
N PRO A 302 -5.40 24.60 -19.53
CA PRO A 302 -5.85 25.99 -19.57
C PRO A 302 -7.23 26.08 -20.23
N ILE A 303 -7.82 27.27 -20.22
CA ILE A 303 -9.21 27.53 -20.66
C ILE A 303 -9.50 26.94 -22.04
N GLY A 304 -10.63 26.24 -22.19
CA GLY A 304 -11.13 25.75 -23.49
C GLY A 304 -10.22 24.75 -24.21
N SER A 305 -9.35 24.04 -23.48
CA SER A 305 -8.36 23.14 -24.09
C SER A 305 -8.91 21.75 -24.37
N TYR A 306 -8.28 21.05 -25.31
CA TYR A 306 -8.72 19.74 -25.77
C TYR A 306 -7.55 18.75 -25.73
N PHE A 307 -7.71 17.62 -25.05
CA PHE A 307 -6.75 16.52 -25.06
C PHE A 307 -7.43 15.24 -25.51
N GLN A 308 -6.97 14.69 -26.62
CA GLN A 308 -7.39 13.38 -27.10
C GLN A 308 -6.27 12.38 -26.92
N SER A 309 -6.57 11.26 -26.26
CA SER A 309 -5.67 10.13 -26.13
C SER A 309 -6.23 8.89 -26.82
N ASP A 310 -5.53 8.45 -27.85
CA ASP A 310 -5.60 7.10 -28.43
C ASP A 310 -4.46 6.20 -27.93
N GLY A 311 -3.48 6.77 -27.21
CA GLY A 311 -2.35 6.08 -26.60
C GLY A 311 -2.50 5.93 -25.08
N THR A 312 -1.39 6.01 -24.36
CA THR A 312 -1.35 5.83 -22.90
C THR A 312 -1.06 7.15 -22.17
N VAL A 313 -1.76 7.42 -21.08
CA VAL A 313 -1.57 8.56 -20.19
C VAL A 313 -1.53 8.08 -18.74
N TYR A 314 -0.39 8.25 -18.09
CA TYR A 314 -0.21 8.02 -16.65
C TYR A 314 -0.02 9.36 -15.94
N VAL A 315 -0.85 9.66 -14.94
CA VAL A 315 -0.72 10.87 -14.11
C VAL A 315 -0.80 10.48 -12.64
N ASN A 316 0.31 10.61 -11.92
CA ASN A 316 0.33 10.29 -10.49
C ASN A 316 -0.21 11.44 -9.62
N GLY A 317 -0.19 12.68 -10.13
CA GLY A 317 -0.84 13.83 -9.52
C GLY A 317 -2.28 14.00 -9.98
N ASN A 318 -2.74 15.25 -9.97
CA ASN A 318 -4.10 15.60 -10.39
C ASN A 318 -4.18 15.86 -11.90
N ILE A 319 -5.36 15.63 -12.46
CA ILE A 319 -5.75 16.17 -13.77
C ILE A 319 -6.73 17.31 -13.50
N THR A 320 -6.35 18.53 -13.87
CA THR A 320 -7.09 19.75 -13.53
C THR A 320 -7.39 20.59 -14.76
N ALA A 321 -8.47 21.35 -14.72
CA ALA A 321 -8.78 22.37 -15.71
C ALA A 321 -8.98 23.73 -15.04
N ALA A 322 -8.58 24.78 -15.75
CA ALA A 322 -8.73 26.16 -15.30
C ALA A 322 -10.21 26.59 -15.29
N ASP A 323 -11.04 25.98 -16.14
CA ASP A 323 -12.47 26.24 -16.26
C ASP A 323 -13.21 25.00 -16.79
N ASN A 324 -14.52 25.10 -16.91
CA ASN A 324 -15.41 24.02 -17.33
C ASN A 324 -15.61 23.92 -18.85
N THR A 325 -14.71 24.51 -19.66
CA THR A 325 -14.81 24.45 -21.12
C THR A 325 -13.77 23.51 -21.74
N SER A 326 -12.90 22.94 -20.90
CA SER A 326 -11.87 22.00 -21.33
C SER A 326 -12.42 20.58 -21.50
N ALA A 327 -11.78 19.82 -22.38
CA ALA A 327 -12.18 18.47 -22.74
C ALA A 327 -11.03 17.46 -22.66
N PHE A 328 -11.29 16.32 -22.03
CA PHE A 328 -10.43 15.14 -22.07
C PHE A 328 -11.17 14.01 -22.78
N ILE A 329 -10.58 13.45 -23.83
CA ILE A 329 -11.10 12.30 -24.56
C ILE A 329 -10.15 11.12 -24.42
N ASN A 330 -10.59 10.06 -23.73
CA ASN A 330 -9.86 8.81 -23.61
C ASN A 330 -10.43 7.75 -24.57
N GLY A 331 -9.87 7.68 -25.78
CA GLY A 331 -10.38 6.84 -26.85
C GLY A 331 -10.99 7.68 -27.98
N GLY A 332 -10.40 7.53 -29.17
CA GLY A 332 -10.79 8.18 -30.42
C GLY A 332 -10.87 7.17 -31.55
N SER A 333 -9.88 7.11 -32.44
CA SER A 333 -9.94 6.32 -33.68
C SER A 333 -9.37 4.89 -33.56
N MET A 334 -8.82 4.52 -32.40
CA MET A 334 -8.09 3.25 -32.21
C MET A 334 -8.45 2.55 -30.90
N ASP A 335 -8.30 1.22 -30.89
CA ASP A 335 -8.43 0.37 -29.70
C ASP A 335 -7.17 0.45 -28.82
N GLY A 336 -7.33 0.42 -27.50
CA GLY A 336 -6.21 0.29 -26.55
C GLY A 336 -5.80 1.55 -25.80
N ALA A 337 -6.57 2.65 -25.87
CA ALA A 337 -6.30 3.85 -25.09
C ALA A 337 -6.36 3.57 -23.58
N GLU A 338 -5.38 4.06 -22.82
CA GLU A 338 -5.31 3.91 -21.37
C GLU A 338 -5.09 5.24 -20.67
N LEU A 339 -5.92 5.49 -19.65
CA LEU A 339 -5.75 6.57 -18.69
C LEU A 339 -5.58 5.95 -17.30
N SER A 340 -4.47 6.25 -16.62
CA SER A 340 -4.28 5.94 -15.20
C SER A 340 -4.08 7.22 -14.41
N VAL A 341 -4.86 7.40 -13.35
CA VAL A 341 -4.82 8.59 -12.49
C VAL A 341 -4.75 8.19 -11.02
N ALA A 342 -3.78 8.75 -10.30
CA ALA A 342 -3.61 8.51 -8.86
C ALA A 342 -4.11 9.68 -7.99
N GLY A 343 -4.16 10.89 -8.54
CA GLY A 343 -4.78 12.06 -7.90
C GLY A 343 -6.25 12.24 -8.25
N SER A 344 -6.74 13.47 -8.12
CA SER A 344 -8.10 13.85 -8.49
C SER A 344 -8.22 14.07 -10.00
N PHE A 345 -9.36 13.67 -10.57
CA PHE A 345 -9.68 13.93 -11.98
C PHE A 345 -10.81 14.96 -12.07
N PHE A 346 -10.48 16.17 -12.52
CA PHE A 346 -11.43 17.28 -12.71
C PHE A 346 -12.30 17.55 -11.46
N PRO A 347 -11.67 17.92 -10.32
CA PRO A 347 -12.36 18.09 -9.04
C PRO A 347 -13.32 19.30 -8.97
N ALA A 348 -13.31 20.21 -9.95
CA ALA A 348 -14.15 21.41 -9.96
C ALA A 348 -14.94 21.56 -11.28
N GLY A 349 -16.26 21.37 -11.26
CA GLY A 349 -17.15 21.79 -12.35
C GLY A 349 -17.14 20.95 -13.65
N SER A 350 -17.89 21.40 -14.65
CA SER A 350 -18.28 20.60 -15.83
C SER A 350 -17.22 20.53 -16.93
N ASP A 351 -16.08 19.90 -16.65
CA ASP A 351 -15.12 19.50 -17.69
C ASP A 351 -15.70 18.39 -18.56
N LEU A 352 -15.57 18.52 -19.89
CA LEU A 352 -16.09 17.58 -20.88
C LEU A 352 -15.22 16.33 -20.92
N TYR A 353 -15.61 15.31 -20.18
CA TYR A 353 -14.92 14.02 -20.21
C TYR A 353 -15.67 13.03 -21.11
N SER A 354 -15.00 12.54 -22.15
CA SER A 354 -15.48 11.47 -23.02
C SER A 354 -14.51 10.31 -22.98
N SER A 355 -15.05 9.11 -23.13
CA SER A 355 -14.32 7.86 -23.33
C SER A 355 -14.86 7.17 -24.57
N SER A 356 -14.79 7.87 -25.70
CA SER A 356 -15.48 7.50 -26.95
C SER A 356 -14.68 6.52 -27.80
N GLY A 357 -15.27 6.12 -28.93
CA GLY A 357 -14.51 5.62 -30.08
C GLY A 357 -14.33 4.11 -30.12
N PHE A 358 -13.66 3.52 -29.14
CA PHE A 358 -13.32 2.09 -29.09
C PHE A 358 -13.06 1.64 -27.63
N VAL A 359 -12.62 0.40 -27.40
CA VAL A 359 -12.35 -0.10 -26.05
C VAL A 359 -11.20 0.70 -25.42
N ASN A 360 -11.52 1.51 -24.42
CA ASN A 360 -10.57 2.24 -23.58
C ASN A 360 -10.50 1.64 -22.17
N ARG A 361 -9.41 1.93 -21.46
CA ARG A 361 -9.20 1.57 -20.06
C ARG A 361 -8.96 2.81 -19.23
N VAL A 362 -9.67 2.90 -18.10
CA VAL A 362 -9.46 3.95 -17.09
C VAL A 362 -9.14 3.29 -15.77
N ILE A 363 -8.05 3.72 -15.14
CA ILE A 363 -7.51 3.14 -13.90
C ILE A 363 -7.43 4.22 -12.83
N TYR A 364 -8.11 3.99 -11.71
CA TYR A 364 -7.93 4.77 -10.50
C TYR A 364 -6.90 4.05 -9.62
N ASN A 365 -5.66 4.52 -9.59
CA ASN A 365 -4.52 3.86 -8.93
C ASN A 365 -3.92 4.68 -7.78
N GLY A 366 -4.72 5.54 -7.15
CA GLY A 366 -4.30 6.39 -6.05
C GLY A 366 -3.91 5.64 -4.77
N THR A 367 -3.17 6.34 -3.92
CA THR A 367 -2.89 5.94 -2.52
C THR A 367 -3.68 6.77 -1.51
N SER A 368 -4.42 7.77 -1.97
CA SER A 368 -5.39 8.57 -1.22
C SER A 368 -6.79 8.32 -1.77
N ALA A 369 -7.83 8.67 -1.02
CA ALA A 369 -9.20 8.49 -1.48
C ALA A 369 -9.46 9.24 -2.81
N GLN A 370 -10.11 8.58 -3.78
CA GLN A 370 -10.46 9.16 -5.08
C GLN A 370 -11.97 9.16 -5.30
N THR A 371 -12.45 10.08 -6.13
CA THR A 371 -13.83 10.09 -6.63
C THR A 371 -13.81 9.86 -8.14
N ILE A 372 -14.70 8.99 -8.62
CA ILE A 372 -14.82 8.72 -10.06
C ILE A 372 -15.47 9.90 -10.75
N LYS A 373 -14.81 10.41 -11.78
CA LYS A 373 -15.40 11.33 -12.77
C LYS A 373 -16.14 10.52 -13.82
N ALA A 374 -17.45 10.76 -13.97
CA ALA A 374 -18.27 10.11 -14.98
C ALA A 374 -17.97 10.66 -16.39
N PRO A 375 -17.66 9.81 -17.39
CA PRO A 375 -17.61 10.22 -18.80
C PRO A 375 -19.02 10.31 -19.40
N LEU A 376 -19.16 11.11 -20.46
CA LEU A 376 -20.42 11.32 -21.17
C LEU A 376 -21.02 10.07 -21.83
N ASP A 377 -20.15 9.15 -22.26
CA ASP A 377 -20.45 7.96 -23.06
C ASP A 377 -20.26 6.64 -22.27
N GLY A 378 -19.87 6.75 -21.00
CA GLY A 378 -19.58 5.60 -20.15
C GLY A 378 -18.20 5.01 -20.40
N PHE A 379 -17.69 4.27 -19.41
CA PHE A 379 -16.41 3.57 -19.53
C PHE A 379 -16.54 2.32 -20.40
N SER A 380 -15.53 2.03 -21.21
CA SER A 380 -15.38 0.69 -21.78
C SER A 380 -14.88 -0.27 -20.70
N LYS A 381 -13.69 0.00 -20.14
CA LYS A 381 -13.13 -0.74 -19.00
C LYS A 381 -12.75 0.21 -17.86
N LEU A 382 -13.35 -0.01 -16.69
CA LEU A 382 -13.02 0.71 -15.45
C LEU A 382 -12.26 -0.21 -14.50
N ILE A 383 -11.08 0.21 -14.06
CA ILE A 383 -10.25 -0.52 -13.11
C ILE A 383 -10.04 0.31 -11.85
N ILE A 384 -10.36 -0.29 -10.71
CA ILE A 384 -10.12 0.27 -9.39
C ILE A 384 -8.90 -0.44 -8.80
N ASN A 385 -7.82 0.31 -8.59
CA ASN A 385 -6.55 -0.17 -8.04
C ASN A 385 -6.06 0.73 -6.89
N ASN A 386 -7.00 1.19 -6.07
CA ASN A 386 -6.73 2.11 -4.97
C ASN A 386 -7.21 1.49 -3.64
N PRO A 387 -6.29 1.17 -2.71
CA PRO A 387 -6.63 0.60 -1.41
C PRO A 387 -7.16 1.62 -0.40
N ALA A 388 -6.86 2.92 -0.57
CA ALA A 388 -7.41 4.00 0.26
C ALA A 388 -8.88 4.30 -0.05
N GLY A 389 -9.36 3.80 -1.19
CA GLY A 389 -10.77 3.71 -1.55
C GLY A 389 -11.20 4.69 -2.62
N VAL A 390 -12.17 4.25 -3.42
CA VAL A 390 -12.75 5.01 -4.51
C VAL A 390 -14.24 5.15 -4.31
N THR A 391 -14.75 6.37 -4.46
CA THR A 391 -16.18 6.66 -4.35
C THR A 391 -16.78 6.93 -5.73
N LEU A 392 -17.95 6.34 -5.98
CA LEU A 392 -18.80 6.66 -7.12
C LEU A 392 -20.01 7.48 -6.63
N ALA A 393 -20.00 8.78 -6.93
CA ALA A 393 -21.07 9.71 -6.56
C ALA A 393 -22.08 9.96 -7.70
N ASP A 394 -21.63 9.83 -8.94
CA ASP A 394 -22.42 10.08 -10.16
C ASP A 394 -22.88 8.78 -10.84
N ALA A 395 -23.88 8.89 -11.72
CA ALA A 395 -24.29 7.80 -12.59
C ALA A 395 -23.21 7.53 -13.66
N ILE A 396 -22.84 6.26 -13.83
CA ILE A 396 -21.91 5.82 -14.88
C ILE A 396 -22.48 4.62 -15.63
N THR A 397 -22.02 4.45 -16.86
CA THR A 397 -22.17 3.23 -17.63
C THR A 397 -20.81 2.54 -17.76
N VAL A 398 -20.78 1.22 -17.63
CA VAL A 398 -19.60 0.38 -17.94
C VAL A 398 -19.99 -0.65 -19.00
N ASN A 399 -19.36 -0.57 -20.17
CA ASN A 399 -19.74 -1.33 -21.34
C ASN A 399 -19.11 -2.74 -21.40
N ASP A 400 -17.84 -2.89 -20.98
CA ASP A 400 -17.10 -4.16 -21.10
C ASP A 400 -16.67 -4.77 -19.76
N SER A 401 -15.99 -4.03 -18.88
CA SER A 401 -15.59 -4.58 -17.59
C SER A 401 -15.36 -3.55 -16.49
N LEU A 402 -15.81 -3.92 -15.30
CA LEU A 402 -15.45 -3.27 -14.04
C LEU A 402 -14.56 -4.24 -13.26
N ILE A 403 -13.33 -3.85 -12.99
CA ILE A 403 -12.36 -4.67 -12.24
C ILE A 403 -11.96 -3.95 -10.98
N VAL A 404 -12.20 -4.55 -9.82
CA VAL A 404 -11.64 -4.09 -8.54
C VAL A 404 -10.47 -4.99 -8.19
N LYS A 405 -9.27 -4.43 -8.17
CA LYS A 405 -8.01 -5.15 -7.92
C LYS A 405 -7.92 -5.69 -6.49
N PRO A 406 -7.05 -6.68 -6.24
CA PRO A 406 -6.83 -7.19 -4.89
C PRO A 406 -6.46 -6.07 -3.92
N GLY A 407 -7.20 -5.94 -2.82
CA GLY A 407 -7.00 -4.91 -1.81
C GLY A 407 -7.53 -3.52 -2.17
N ALA A 408 -8.09 -3.31 -3.37
CA ALA A 408 -8.75 -2.06 -3.74
C ALA A 408 -10.21 -2.04 -3.29
N THR A 409 -10.77 -0.84 -3.07
CA THR A 409 -12.17 -0.71 -2.63
C THR A 409 -12.96 0.30 -3.48
N LEU A 410 -14.21 -0.05 -3.78
CA LEU A 410 -15.17 0.80 -4.49
C LEU A 410 -16.45 0.94 -3.66
N ASN A 411 -16.80 2.17 -3.31
CA ASN A 411 -18.04 2.51 -2.62
C ASN A 411 -18.97 3.28 -3.55
N VAL A 412 -20.14 2.72 -3.85
CA VAL A 412 -21.18 3.39 -4.64
C VAL A 412 -22.20 3.98 -3.68
N THR A 413 -22.13 5.29 -3.46
CA THR A 413 -22.95 6.00 -2.46
C THR A 413 -24.28 6.46 -3.05
N THR A 414 -24.24 7.47 -3.91
CA THR A 414 -25.40 8.04 -4.62
C THR A 414 -25.40 7.73 -6.11
N GLY A 415 -24.26 7.30 -6.65
CA GLY A 415 -24.13 6.96 -8.06
C GLY A 415 -24.90 5.69 -8.44
N THR A 416 -25.16 5.52 -9.72
CA THR A 416 -25.74 4.30 -10.29
C THR A 416 -24.77 3.68 -11.27
N LEU A 417 -24.52 2.37 -11.13
CA LEU A 417 -23.75 1.59 -12.09
C LEU A 417 -24.70 0.94 -13.10
N THR A 418 -24.66 1.42 -14.35
CA THR A 418 -25.33 0.79 -15.48
C THR A 418 -24.35 -0.12 -16.21
N LEU A 419 -24.75 -1.36 -16.44
CA LEU A 419 -23.99 -2.35 -17.16
C LEU A 419 -24.47 -2.40 -18.61
N GLY A 420 -23.55 -2.36 -19.58
CA GLY A 420 -23.84 -2.57 -21.00
C GLY A 420 -24.37 -3.98 -21.32
N THR A 421 -24.33 -4.40 -22.58
CA THR A 421 -24.94 -5.69 -22.99
C THR A 421 -24.18 -6.93 -22.52
N SER A 422 -22.87 -6.83 -22.26
CA SER A 422 -22.02 -7.95 -21.86
C SER A 422 -20.91 -7.62 -20.84
N PRO A 423 -21.04 -6.65 -19.92
CA PRO A 423 -19.94 -6.31 -19.06
C PRO A 423 -19.70 -7.37 -17.98
N THR A 424 -18.44 -7.49 -17.57
CA THR A 424 -18.04 -8.34 -16.44
C THR A 424 -17.65 -7.49 -15.25
N VAL A 425 -18.36 -7.63 -14.13
CA VAL A 425 -17.91 -7.10 -12.84
C VAL A 425 -17.04 -8.17 -12.18
N THR A 426 -15.78 -7.85 -11.89
CA THR A 426 -14.83 -8.77 -11.27
C THR A 426 -14.14 -8.12 -10.07
N LEU A 427 -14.30 -8.75 -8.91
CA LEU A 427 -13.60 -8.42 -7.66
C LEU A 427 -12.46 -9.43 -7.52
N GLN A 428 -11.24 -8.97 -7.76
CA GLN A 428 -10.07 -9.86 -7.83
C GLN A 428 -9.49 -10.16 -6.45
N SER A 429 -8.87 -11.33 -6.30
CA SER A 429 -8.23 -11.73 -5.04
C SER A 429 -6.93 -12.50 -5.24
N ASN A 430 -5.96 -12.21 -4.37
CA ASN A 430 -4.70 -12.90 -4.26
C ASN A 430 -4.25 -12.94 -2.78
N ALA A 431 -3.02 -13.36 -2.52
CA ALA A 431 -2.47 -13.41 -1.16
C ALA A 431 -2.44 -12.04 -0.44
N SER A 432 -2.35 -10.92 -1.18
CA SER A 432 -2.29 -9.58 -0.58
C SER A 432 -3.66 -9.00 -0.21
N GLY A 433 -4.76 -9.51 -0.77
CA GLY A 433 -6.09 -8.99 -0.49
C GLY A 433 -7.20 -9.50 -1.40
N THR A 434 -8.40 -8.99 -1.15
CA THR A 434 -9.60 -9.19 -1.97
C THR A 434 -10.17 -7.82 -2.32
N GLY A 435 -10.58 -7.62 -3.57
CA GLY A 435 -11.31 -6.43 -3.98
C GLY A 435 -12.65 -6.31 -3.25
N SER A 436 -13.04 -5.09 -2.89
CA SER A 436 -14.24 -4.82 -2.10
C SER A 436 -15.19 -3.87 -2.84
N LEU A 437 -16.47 -4.22 -2.92
CA LEU A 437 -17.51 -3.39 -3.55
C LEU A 437 -18.72 -3.27 -2.62
N ILE A 438 -19.11 -2.04 -2.33
CA ILE A 438 -20.42 -1.71 -1.77
C ILE A 438 -21.28 -1.10 -2.88
N TYR A 439 -22.41 -1.76 -3.15
CA TYR A 439 -23.45 -1.24 -4.04
C TYR A 439 -24.84 -1.63 -3.52
N GLY A 440 -25.80 -0.72 -3.62
CA GLY A 440 -27.17 -0.94 -3.18
C GLY A 440 -28.02 -1.82 -4.10
N THR A 441 -27.56 -2.07 -5.33
CA THR A 441 -28.30 -2.82 -6.35
C THR A 441 -27.60 -4.13 -6.66
N SER A 442 -28.37 -5.22 -6.67
CA SER A 442 -27.87 -6.54 -7.05
C SER A 442 -27.53 -6.58 -8.54
N LEU A 443 -26.38 -7.15 -8.90
CA LEU A 443 -25.91 -7.31 -10.27
C LEU A 443 -25.08 -8.59 -10.41
N PRO A 444 -24.96 -9.17 -11.62
CA PRO A 444 -24.10 -10.33 -11.85
C PRO A 444 -22.61 -9.95 -11.71
N ALA A 445 -21.87 -10.69 -10.89
CA ALA A 445 -20.44 -10.46 -10.66
C ALA A 445 -19.65 -11.76 -10.50
N LYS A 446 -18.33 -11.64 -10.70
CA LYS A 446 -17.32 -12.62 -10.32
C LYS A 446 -16.60 -12.11 -9.08
N VAL A 447 -16.73 -12.81 -7.96
CA VAL A 447 -16.01 -12.48 -6.72
C VAL A 447 -14.96 -13.55 -6.48
N GLU A 448 -13.70 -13.16 -6.57
CA GLU A 448 -12.58 -14.06 -6.31
C GLU A 448 -12.27 -14.12 -4.81
N ARG A 449 -11.88 -15.30 -4.33
CA ARG A 449 -11.37 -15.52 -2.98
C ARG A 449 -10.11 -16.36 -3.04
N TYR A 450 -9.00 -15.78 -2.63
CA TYR A 450 -7.76 -16.51 -2.42
C TYR A 450 -7.84 -17.35 -1.16
N ILE A 451 -7.53 -18.63 -1.28
CA ILE A 451 -7.49 -19.62 -0.19
C ILE A 451 -6.12 -20.28 -0.24
N ALA A 452 -5.37 -20.17 0.86
CA ALA A 452 -4.05 -20.78 0.95
C ALA A 452 -4.19 -22.31 1.00
N GLY A 453 -3.18 -23.00 0.46
CA GLY A 453 -3.07 -24.44 0.58
C GLY A 453 -2.60 -24.83 1.98
N SER A 454 -3.09 -25.95 2.47
CA SER A 454 -2.67 -26.59 3.71
C SER A 454 -1.21 -27.05 3.59
N VAL A 455 -0.30 -26.38 4.30
CA VAL A 455 1.10 -26.82 4.44
C VAL A 455 1.22 -27.86 5.56
N VAL A 456 0.44 -27.69 6.62
CA VAL A 456 0.30 -28.60 7.77
C VAL A 456 -1.17 -28.66 8.18
N ALA A 457 -1.60 -29.79 8.77
CA ALA A 457 -3.01 -30.07 9.04
C ALA A 457 -3.73 -29.02 9.92
N THR A 458 -2.98 -28.25 10.70
CA THR A 458 -3.50 -27.24 11.64
C THR A 458 -3.70 -25.86 11.02
N HIS A 459 -3.03 -25.53 9.90
CA HIS A 459 -2.98 -24.17 9.32
C HIS A 459 -3.58 -24.06 7.91
N GLY A 460 -4.36 -25.05 7.48
CA GLY A 460 -4.98 -25.08 6.13
C GLY A 460 -6.46 -24.71 6.08
N TRP A 461 -7.06 -24.41 7.23
CA TRP A 461 -8.50 -24.25 7.41
C TRP A 461 -8.92 -22.81 7.23
N HIS A 462 -9.94 -22.58 6.41
CA HIS A 462 -10.49 -21.25 6.12
C HIS A 462 -12.00 -21.24 6.28
N PHE A 463 -12.52 -20.24 6.99
CA PHE A 463 -13.94 -19.95 6.93
C PHE A 463 -14.31 -19.27 5.62
N LEU A 464 -15.44 -19.68 5.06
CA LEU A 464 -15.89 -19.29 3.73
C LEU A 464 -17.40 -19.05 3.71
N SER A 465 -17.82 -18.01 3.00
CA SER A 465 -19.21 -17.63 2.77
C SER A 465 -19.38 -17.12 1.35
N SER A 466 -20.59 -17.20 0.81
CA SER A 466 -20.86 -16.73 -0.55
C SER A 466 -21.32 -15.26 -0.58
N PRO A 467 -20.62 -14.39 -1.34
CA PRO A 467 -21.03 -13.01 -1.57
C PRO A 467 -22.10 -12.86 -2.67
N VAL A 468 -22.49 -13.96 -3.30
CA VAL A 468 -23.47 -14.01 -4.41
C VAL A 468 -24.59 -15.00 -4.11
N ASP A 469 -25.68 -14.89 -4.85
CA ASP A 469 -26.75 -15.89 -4.82
C ASP A 469 -26.44 -17.12 -5.68
N VAL A 470 -27.12 -18.23 -5.38
CA VAL A 470 -27.15 -19.46 -6.19
C VAL A 470 -25.77 -20.05 -6.54
N GLN A 471 -24.71 -19.75 -5.78
CA GLN A 471 -23.40 -20.35 -6.00
C GLN A 471 -23.43 -21.86 -5.71
N ALA A 472 -23.09 -22.68 -6.71
CA ALA A 472 -22.89 -24.11 -6.50
C ALA A 472 -21.59 -24.40 -5.73
N ILE A 473 -21.66 -25.23 -4.69
CA ILE A 473 -20.47 -25.64 -3.92
C ILE A 473 -19.58 -26.60 -4.72
N SER A 474 -20.14 -27.30 -5.72
CA SER A 474 -19.36 -28.18 -6.62
C SER A 474 -18.28 -27.43 -7.41
N ALA A 475 -18.37 -26.10 -7.54
CA ALA A 475 -17.31 -25.28 -8.13
C ALA A 475 -16.08 -25.13 -7.21
N PHE A 476 -16.23 -25.38 -5.91
CA PHE A 476 -15.19 -25.20 -4.89
C PHE A 476 -14.69 -26.54 -4.37
N HIS A 477 -15.54 -27.56 -4.32
CA HIS A 477 -15.19 -28.89 -3.82
C HIS A 477 -15.94 -30.01 -4.56
N THR A 478 -15.16 -31.00 -5.02
CA THR A 478 -15.66 -32.29 -5.53
C THR A 478 -15.09 -33.42 -4.66
N PRO A 479 -15.90 -34.41 -4.23
CA PRO A 479 -15.40 -35.55 -3.47
C PRO A 479 -14.21 -36.24 -4.17
N GLY A 480 -13.18 -36.58 -3.39
CA GLY A 480 -11.95 -37.18 -3.91
C GLY A 480 -10.96 -36.20 -4.54
N SER A 481 -11.25 -34.89 -4.54
CA SER A 481 -10.28 -33.86 -4.96
C SER A 481 -9.08 -33.72 -4.00
N GLY A 482 -9.20 -34.26 -2.79
CA GLY A 482 -8.23 -34.11 -1.71
C GLY A 482 -8.35 -32.79 -0.95
N ASN A 483 -9.18 -31.86 -1.43
CA ASN A 483 -9.66 -30.73 -0.64
C ASN A 483 -10.77 -31.20 0.31
N ASP A 484 -11.01 -30.42 1.35
CA ASP A 484 -11.97 -30.67 2.40
C ASP A 484 -13.01 -29.55 2.47
N PHE A 485 -14.27 -29.90 2.71
CA PHE A 485 -15.36 -28.93 2.77
C PHE A 485 -16.44 -29.36 3.76
N TYR A 486 -16.69 -28.53 4.76
CA TYR A 486 -17.55 -28.83 5.90
C TYR A 486 -18.59 -27.73 6.13
N LYS A 487 -19.68 -28.13 6.78
CA LYS A 487 -20.62 -27.22 7.46
C LYS A 487 -20.68 -27.57 8.93
N TRP A 488 -20.95 -26.57 9.76
CA TRP A 488 -21.23 -26.77 11.18
C TRP A 488 -22.69 -27.12 11.40
N ASP A 489 -22.97 -28.12 12.24
CA ASP A 489 -24.30 -28.44 12.74
C ASP A 489 -24.31 -28.33 14.27
N GLU A 490 -24.96 -27.27 14.76
CA GLU A 490 -25.08 -26.98 16.19
C GLU A 490 -25.90 -28.06 16.92
N THR A 491 -26.93 -28.61 16.26
CA THR A 491 -27.85 -29.59 16.87
C THR A 491 -27.11 -30.85 17.31
N THR A 492 -26.11 -31.25 16.54
CA THR A 492 -25.25 -32.40 16.84
C THR A 492 -23.89 -31.99 17.41
N SER A 493 -23.58 -30.69 17.43
CA SER A 493 -22.25 -30.15 17.75
C SER A 493 -21.11 -30.81 16.95
N THR A 494 -21.32 -30.97 15.64
CA THR A 494 -20.34 -31.62 14.76
C THR A 494 -20.14 -30.89 13.43
N TRP A 495 -18.93 -31.04 12.90
CA TRP A 495 -18.63 -30.71 11.51
C TRP A 495 -19.10 -31.82 10.59
N ILE A 496 -19.99 -31.50 9.65
CA ILE A 496 -20.48 -32.42 8.62
C ILE A 496 -19.64 -32.23 7.36
N ASN A 497 -18.94 -33.28 6.90
CA ASN A 497 -18.17 -33.25 5.65
C ASN A 497 -19.11 -33.41 4.44
N ARG A 498 -18.82 -32.68 3.35
CA ARG A 498 -19.46 -32.83 2.04
C ARG A 498 -19.13 -34.18 1.38
N THR A 499 -18.01 -34.78 1.71
CA THR A 499 -17.64 -36.14 1.33
C THR A 499 -18.24 -37.13 2.33
N ALA A 500 -19.08 -38.04 1.85
CA ALA A 500 -19.66 -39.11 2.65
C ALA A 500 -18.61 -40.17 3.01
N THR A 501 -18.87 -40.92 4.09
CA THR A 501 -18.14 -42.17 4.36
C THR A 501 -18.22 -43.09 3.13
N GLY A 502 -17.08 -43.44 2.54
CA GLY A 502 -17.00 -44.19 1.28
C GLY A 502 -16.67 -43.34 0.03
N GLY A 503 -16.49 -42.02 0.16
CA GLY A 503 -15.89 -41.16 -0.87
C GLY A 503 -16.85 -40.47 -1.85
N GLY A 504 -18.16 -40.62 -1.69
CA GLY A 504 -19.19 -39.95 -2.51
C GLY A 504 -19.67 -38.62 -1.94
N ILE A 505 -20.67 -37.99 -2.58
CA ILE A 505 -21.34 -36.80 -2.03
C ILE A 505 -22.17 -37.21 -0.80
N ASN A 506 -22.05 -36.46 0.29
CA ASN A 506 -22.93 -36.56 1.44
C ASN A 506 -24.29 -35.93 1.12
N LEU A 507 -25.34 -36.75 1.04
CA LEU A 507 -26.70 -36.31 0.69
C LEU A 507 -27.35 -35.38 1.74
N ALA A 508 -26.82 -35.35 2.97
CA ALA A 508 -27.23 -34.39 3.98
C ALA A 508 -26.60 -32.99 3.77
N PHE A 509 -25.68 -32.84 2.80
CA PHE A 509 -25.04 -31.59 2.46
C PHE A 509 -25.79 -30.89 1.31
N GLU A 510 -26.01 -29.59 1.45
CA GLU A 510 -26.65 -28.75 0.45
C GLU A 510 -25.85 -28.66 -0.87
N THR A 511 -26.54 -28.43 -1.97
CA THR A 511 -25.93 -28.33 -3.31
C THR A 511 -25.25 -27.00 -3.54
N ASN A 512 -25.90 -25.92 -3.11
CA ASN A 512 -25.46 -24.53 -3.23
C ASN A 512 -25.09 -23.96 -1.87
N PHE A 513 -24.26 -22.92 -1.87
CA PHE A 513 -24.04 -22.11 -0.68
C PHE A 513 -25.36 -21.51 -0.22
N GLU A 514 -25.61 -21.58 1.08
CA GLU A 514 -26.73 -20.89 1.70
C GLU A 514 -26.32 -19.47 2.05
N VAL A 515 -27.06 -18.47 1.57
CA VAL A 515 -26.73 -17.06 1.81
C VAL A 515 -26.72 -16.78 3.33
N GLY A 516 -25.66 -16.12 3.80
CA GLY A 516 -25.44 -15.78 5.21
C GLY A 516 -24.94 -16.93 6.09
N LYS A 517 -24.69 -18.12 5.52
CA LYS A 517 -24.13 -19.27 6.24
C LYS A 517 -22.62 -19.37 6.00
N GLY A 518 -21.89 -19.69 7.06
CA GLY A 518 -20.46 -19.96 6.95
C GLY A 518 -20.19 -21.46 6.72
N TYR A 519 -19.07 -21.72 6.07
CA TYR A 519 -18.54 -23.03 5.75
C TYR A 519 -17.07 -23.07 6.14
N LEU A 520 -16.52 -24.27 6.23
CA LEU A 520 -15.11 -24.51 6.50
C LEU A 520 -14.50 -25.25 5.32
N ALA A 521 -13.42 -24.72 4.76
CA ALA A 521 -12.73 -25.30 3.62
C ALA A 521 -11.23 -25.43 3.90
N ALA A 522 -10.62 -26.48 3.36
CA ALA A 522 -9.17 -26.63 3.30
C ALA A 522 -8.76 -27.14 1.92
N ASN A 523 -7.76 -26.51 1.33
CA ASN A 523 -7.26 -26.88 0.00
C ASN A 523 -5.87 -27.50 0.12
N ILE A 524 -5.51 -28.42 -0.77
CA ILE A 524 -4.15 -28.97 -0.82
C ILE A 524 -3.15 -27.92 -1.33
N ALA A 525 -3.57 -27.09 -2.27
CA ALA A 525 -2.73 -26.07 -2.89
C ALA A 525 -3.39 -24.69 -2.82
N ASN A 526 -2.56 -23.64 -2.89
CA ASN A 526 -3.04 -22.27 -3.04
C ASN A 526 -3.98 -22.19 -4.25
N SER A 527 -5.16 -21.62 -4.05
CA SER A 527 -6.14 -21.44 -5.12
C SER A 527 -6.89 -20.12 -4.96
N THR A 528 -7.20 -19.49 -6.10
CA THR A 528 -8.16 -18.39 -6.14
C THR A 528 -9.47 -18.95 -6.67
N GLN A 529 -10.42 -19.14 -5.77
CA GLN A 529 -11.75 -19.62 -6.11
C GLN A 529 -12.62 -18.47 -6.61
N THR A 530 -13.60 -18.74 -7.48
CA THR A 530 -14.48 -17.70 -8.05
C THR A 530 -15.95 -17.99 -7.75
N PHE A 531 -16.57 -17.08 -7.01
CA PHE A 531 -18.01 -16.99 -6.88
C PHE A 531 -18.60 -16.32 -8.14
N ASN A 532 -19.60 -16.93 -8.77
CA ASN A 532 -20.28 -16.43 -9.95
C ASN A 532 -21.79 -16.43 -9.69
N GLY A 533 -22.38 -15.24 -9.64
CA GLY A 533 -23.81 -15.06 -9.36
C GLY A 533 -24.16 -13.59 -9.20
N ASN A 534 -25.39 -13.30 -8.77
CA ASN A 534 -25.77 -11.93 -8.48
C ASN A 534 -25.31 -11.56 -7.06
N LEU A 535 -24.76 -10.36 -6.88
CA LEU A 535 -24.33 -9.87 -5.57
C LEU A 535 -25.49 -9.84 -4.58
N ASN A 536 -25.26 -10.34 -3.37
CA ASN A 536 -26.19 -10.11 -2.26
C ASN A 536 -26.02 -8.65 -1.80
N VAL A 537 -27.12 -7.92 -1.63
CA VAL A 537 -27.10 -6.49 -1.26
C VAL A 537 -28.11 -6.11 -0.17
N ALA A 538 -29.02 -7.03 0.18
CA ALA A 538 -30.08 -6.83 1.14
C ALA A 538 -29.74 -7.51 2.49
N ASP A 539 -30.49 -7.15 3.53
CA ASP A 539 -30.41 -7.80 4.84
C ASP A 539 -30.66 -9.32 4.72
N VAL A 540 -29.89 -10.11 5.47
CA VAL A 540 -29.97 -11.58 5.45
C VAL A 540 -30.34 -12.10 6.83
N ALA A 541 -31.54 -12.67 6.98
CA ALA A 541 -31.98 -13.29 8.23
C ALA A 541 -31.54 -14.76 8.31
N LYS A 542 -30.94 -15.14 9.45
CA LYS A 542 -30.54 -16.52 9.77
C LYS A 542 -31.22 -16.97 11.06
N ASN A 543 -31.79 -18.17 11.03
CA ASN A 543 -32.26 -18.81 12.24
C ASN A 543 -31.06 -19.44 12.96
N LEU A 544 -30.94 -19.16 14.25
CA LEU A 544 -29.92 -19.71 15.13
C LEU A 544 -30.57 -20.78 16.01
N THR A 545 -29.88 -21.90 16.17
CA THR A 545 -30.32 -22.98 17.05
C THR A 545 -29.56 -22.94 18.38
N TYR A 546 -30.17 -23.53 19.41
CA TYR A 546 -29.57 -23.70 20.72
C TYR A 546 -30.04 -25.05 21.29
N THR A 547 -29.12 -25.99 21.42
CA THR A 547 -29.35 -27.37 21.84
C THR A 547 -28.55 -27.64 23.13
N GLY A 548 -29.07 -27.15 24.27
CA GLY A 548 -28.35 -27.03 25.55
C GLY A 548 -27.74 -28.30 26.19
N ALA A 549 -27.90 -29.48 25.59
CA ALA A 549 -27.26 -30.72 26.04
C ALA A 549 -25.94 -31.04 25.31
N ALA A 550 -25.56 -30.25 24.30
CA ALA A 550 -24.40 -30.49 23.46
C ALA A 550 -23.16 -29.71 23.92
N THR A 551 -21.95 -30.24 23.66
CA THR A 551 -20.66 -29.65 24.11
C THR A 551 -20.45 -28.23 23.59
N TYR A 552 -20.96 -27.91 22.41
CA TYR A 552 -20.86 -26.59 21.78
C TYR A 552 -22.25 -25.98 21.55
N ALA A 553 -23.18 -26.23 22.46
CA ALA A 553 -24.54 -25.69 22.39
C ALA A 553 -24.52 -24.18 22.14
N GLY A 554 -25.41 -23.70 21.27
CA GLY A 554 -25.56 -22.30 20.94
C GLY A 554 -24.58 -21.75 19.91
N TRP A 555 -23.47 -22.43 19.62
CA TRP A 555 -22.54 -21.98 18.58
C TRP A 555 -23.11 -22.23 17.19
N ASN A 556 -23.30 -21.16 16.43
CA ASN A 556 -23.80 -21.18 15.06
C ASN A 556 -22.75 -20.54 14.13
N LEU A 557 -22.53 -21.15 12.96
CA LEU A 557 -21.58 -20.63 11.97
C LEU A 557 -22.30 -19.80 10.91
N LEU A 558 -22.10 -18.49 10.95
CA LEU A 558 -22.62 -17.54 9.98
C LEU A 558 -21.53 -17.13 8.99
N GLY A 559 -21.95 -16.52 7.91
CA GLY A 559 -21.08 -16.09 6.83
C GLY A 559 -21.40 -14.66 6.43
N ASN A 560 -20.37 -13.84 6.20
CA ASN A 560 -20.56 -12.54 5.58
C ASN A 560 -21.11 -12.76 4.15
N PRO A 561 -22.35 -12.33 3.85
CA PRO A 561 -22.98 -12.61 2.57
C PRO A 561 -22.64 -11.56 1.51
N PHE A 562 -21.84 -10.54 1.80
CA PHE A 562 -21.65 -9.37 0.94
C PHE A 562 -20.28 -9.35 0.26
N SER A 563 -20.17 -8.65 -0.87
CA SER A 563 -18.90 -8.39 -1.58
C SER A 563 -18.01 -7.33 -0.91
N SER A 564 -18.27 -7.02 0.36
CA SER A 564 -17.56 -6.07 1.19
C SER A 564 -17.40 -6.64 2.60
N ALA A 565 -16.57 -6.01 3.42
CA ALA A 565 -16.50 -6.37 4.82
C ALA A 565 -17.77 -5.93 5.57
N LEU A 566 -17.98 -6.49 6.76
CA LEU A 566 -18.99 -6.11 7.73
C LEU A 566 -18.34 -5.57 9.00
N THR A 567 -19.01 -4.62 9.64
CA THR A 567 -18.72 -4.23 11.01
C THR A 567 -19.67 -4.97 11.95
N TRP A 568 -19.13 -5.76 12.87
CA TRP A 568 -19.90 -6.51 13.86
C TRP A 568 -20.40 -5.59 14.98
N ASN A 569 -21.67 -5.76 15.35
CA ASN A 569 -22.30 -5.10 16.50
C ASN A 569 -21.98 -3.58 16.56
N ASP A 570 -22.19 -2.90 15.42
CA ASP A 570 -21.99 -1.46 15.22
C ASP A 570 -23.23 -0.61 15.57
N GLY A 571 -24.21 -1.21 16.24
CA GLY A 571 -25.53 -0.64 16.49
C GLY A 571 -26.59 -0.95 15.43
N GLY A 572 -26.20 -1.47 14.25
CA GLY A 572 -27.14 -1.97 13.23
C GLY A 572 -27.64 -3.39 13.49
N TRP A 573 -27.00 -4.11 14.41
CA TRP A 573 -27.33 -5.49 14.76
C TRP A 573 -28.35 -5.55 15.91
N THR A 574 -29.33 -6.44 15.79
CA THR A 574 -30.27 -6.75 16.90
C THR A 574 -29.91 -8.10 17.51
N LEU A 575 -29.20 -8.07 18.64
CA LEU A 575 -28.64 -9.27 19.31
C LEU A 575 -29.58 -9.84 20.39
N THR A 576 -30.84 -10.11 20.02
CA THR A 576 -31.79 -10.73 20.97
C THR A 576 -31.50 -12.23 21.10
N ASN A 577 -31.17 -12.67 22.32
CA ASN A 577 -30.71 -14.02 22.64
C ASN A 577 -29.42 -14.43 21.89
N VAL A 578 -28.55 -13.46 21.64
CA VAL A 578 -27.24 -13.65 21.01
C VAL A 578 -26.22 -12.87 21.81
N ASP A 579 -25.08 -13.48 22.12
CA ASP A 579 -24.01 -12.79 22.84
C ASP A 579 -23.40 -11.67 21.99
N ALA A 580 -22.94 -10.60 22.64
CA ALA A 580 -22.45 -9.38 22.00
C ALA A 580 -21.14 -9.55 21.23
N ASN A 581 -20.40 -10.62 21.52
CA ASN A 581 -19.12 -10.95 20.89
C ASN A 581 -19.28 -12.16 19.96
N CYS A 582 -18.75 -12.06 18.75
CA CYS A 582 -18.60 -13.21 17.85
C CYS A 582 -17.15 -13.69 17.83
N GLN A 583 -16.88 -14.83 17.19
CA GLN A 583 -15.51 -15.33 17.05
C GLN A 583 -15.18 -15.67 15.60
N ILE A 584 -13.96 -15.34 15.18
CA ILE A 584 -13.46 -15.62 13.83
C ILE A 584 -12.31 -16.62 13.89
N TRP A 585 -12.27 -17.53 12.92
CA TRP A 585 -11.14 -18.43 12.78
C TRP A 585 -9.91 -17.66 12.31
N ASN A 586 -8.79 -17.83 13.01
CA ASN A 586 -7.50 -17.27 12.66
C ASN A 586 -6.57 -18.41 12.23
N GLU A 587 -6.21 -18.41 10.94
CA GLU A 587 -5.44 -19.50 10.35
C GLU A 587 -4.01 -19.55 10.86
N SER A 588 -3.42 -18.39 11.16
CA SER A 588 -2.02 -18.30 11.60
C SER A 588 -1.81 -18.86 13.01
N SER A 589 -2.80 -18.68 13.88
CA SER A 589 -2.78 -19.19 15.25
C SER A 589 -3.46 -20.55 15.39
N ALA A 590 -4.21 -20.98 14.37
CA ALA A 590 -5.05 -22.18 14.37
C ALA A 590 -6.07 -22.19 15.54
N SER A 591 -6.63 -21.01 15.82
CA SER A 591 -7.53 -20.77 16.95
C SER A 591 -8.60 -19.74 16.62
N TYR A 592 -9.59 -19.61 17.51
CA TYR A 592 -10.63 -18.59 17.41
C TYR A 592 -10.20 -17.30 18.09
N THR A 593 -10.52 -16.17 17.44
CA THR A 593 -10.29 -14.82 17.94
C THR A 593 -11.61 -14.13 18.23
N VAL A 594 -11.74 -13.55 19.42
CA VAL A 594 -12.94 -12.80 19.83
C VAL A 594 -13.03 -11.47 19.08
N LEU A 595 -14.20 -11.19 18.53
CA LEU A 595 -14.57 -9.94 17.89
C LEU A 595 -15.70 -9.29 18.70
N GLY A 596 -15.36 -8.21 19.39
CA GLY A 596 -16.33 -7.34 20.04
C GLY A 596 -16.96 -6.34 19.08
N ALA A 597 -17.74 -5.41 19.64
CA ALA A 597 -18.35 -4.32 18.88
C ALA A 597 -17.32 -3.57 18.03
N SER A 598 -17.74 -3.20 16.81
CA SER A 598 -16.90 -2.60 15.76
C SER A 598 -15.84 -3.52 15.12
N GLY A 599 -15.81 -4.81 15.46
CA GLY A 599 -14.91 -5.78 14.83
C GLY A 599 -15.20 -5.97 13.33
N ILE A 600 -14.18 -6.16 12.51
CA ILE A 600 -14.33 -6.32 11.06
C ILE A 600 -14.41 -7.80 10.67
N ILE A 601 -15.46 -8.17 9.95
CA ILE A 601 -15.63 -9.48 9.33
C ILE A 601 -15.37 -9.33 7.82
N PRO A 602 -14.27 -9.87 7.27
CA PRO A 602 -13.93 -9.72 5.84
C PRO A 602 -15.00 -10.26 4.87
N ASN A 603 -14.98 -9.78 3.63
CA ASN A 603 -15.82 -10.28 2.53
C ASN A 603 -15.70 -11.81 2.39
N GLY A 604 -16.83 -12.51 2.36
CA GLY A 604 -16.88 -13.94 2.14
C GLY A 604 -16.23 -14.77 3.25
N ASN A 605 -15.98 -14.19 4.42
CA ASN A 605 -15.49 -14.90 5.59
C ASN A 605 -16.63 -15.39 6.49
N GLY A 606 -16.42 -16.51 7.17
CA GLY A 606 -17.33 -17.01 8.20
C GLY A 606 -16.99 -16.48 9.60
N PHE A 607 -17.95 -16.55 10.51
CA PHE A 607 -17.80 -16.17 11.91
C PHE A 607 -18.79 -16.97 12.78
N MET A 608 -18.34 -17.35 13.97
CA MET A 608 -19.12 -18.07 14.96
C MET A 608 -19.87 -17.07 15.85
N VAL A 609 -21.17 -17.31 16.04
CA VAL A 609 -22.00 -16.56 16.98
C VAL A 609 -22.59 -17.52 18.01
N HIS A 610 -22.68 -17.08 19.26
CA HIS A 610 -23.29 -17.87 20.32
C HIS A 610 -24.71 -17.36 20.60
N ALA A 611 -25.70 -18.24 20.40
CA ALA A 611 -27.09 -17.99 20.75
C ALA A 611 -27.38 -18.53 22.15
N THR A 612 -28.11 -17.78 22.96
CA THR A 612 -28.52 -18.20 24.31
C THR A 612 -29.90 -18.85 24.35
N ALA A 613 -30.64 -18.76 23.24
CA ALA A 613 -31.87 -19.48 22.97
C ALA A 613 -32.11 -19.51 21.44
N PRO A 614 -32.98 -20.39 20.91
CA PRO A 614 -33.34 -20.34 19.49
C PRO A 614 -33.91 -18.97 19.12
N THR A 615 -33.36 -18.36 18.07
CA THR A 615 -33.68 -16.98 17.68
C THR A 615 -33.44 -16.75 16.18
N SER A 616 -33.78 -15.57 15.68
CA SER A 616 -33.41 -15.13 14.33
C SER A 616 -32.48 -13.93 14.44
N LEU A 617 -31.33 -14.00 13.78
CA LEU A 617 -30.36 -12.92 13.68
C LEU A 617 -30.32 -12.41 12.25
N THR A 618 -30.50 -11.10 12.08
CA THR A 618 -30.32 -10.44 10.79
C THR A 618 -28.89 -9.96 10.66
N ILE A 619 -28.24 -10.34 9.55
CA ILE A 619 -27.00 -9.76 9.07
C ILE A 619 -27.36 -8.50 8.27
N PRO A 620 -27.12 -7.29 8.81
CA PRO A 620 -27.60 -6.04 8.23
C PRO A 620 -26.72 -5.59 7.05
N ALA A 621 -27.35 -5.21 5.94
CA ALA A 621 -26.69 -4.60 4.79
C ALA A 621 -26.14 -3.20 5.10
N ALA A 622 -26.68 -2.52 6.12
CA ALA A 622 -26.21 -1.22 6.58
C ALA A 622 -24.83 -1.27 7.25
N SER A 623 -24.43 -2.43 7.79
CA SER A 623 -23.12 -2.61 8.45
C SER A 623 -21.98 -2.95 7.47
N ARG A 624 -22.24 -2.89 6.15
CA ARG A 624 -21.21 -3.04 5.11
C ARG A 624 -20.22 -1.90 5.18
N VAL A 625 -18.92 -2.21 5.14
CA VAL A 625 -17.85 -1.22 5.10
C VAL A 625 -16.82 -1.56 4.03
N VAL A 626 -16.27 -0.52 3.41
CA VAL A 626 -15.13 -0.68 2.52
C VAL A 626 -13.91 -0.99 3.37
N ASN A 627 -13.47 -2.24 3.30
CA ASN A 627 -12.26 -2.71 3.97
C ASN A 627 -11.61 -3.76 3.07
N SER A 628 -10.30 -3.65 2.88
CA SER A 628 -9.48 -4.46 1.97
C SER A 628 -8.73 -5.60 2.67
N THR A 629 -8.90 -5.73 3.99
CA THR A 629 -8.25 -6.74 4.82
C THR A 629 -8.62 -8.14 4.33
N ASN A 630 -7.61 -8.92 3.91
CA ASN A 630 -7.80 -10.29 3.41
C ASN A 630 -8.33 -11.23 4.51
N TRP A 631 -7.73 -11.10 5.70
CA TRP A 631 -7.95 -11.89 6.92
C TRP A 631 -7.72 -11.01 8.15
N TYR A 632 -8.50 -11.24 9.20
CA TYR A 632 -8.57 -10.36 10.37
C TYR A 632 -7.21 -10.16 11.07
N LYS A 633 -7.03 -8.96 11.64
CA LYS A 633 -5.95 -8.59 12.57
C LYS A 633 -6.59 -7.85 13.76
N ASN A 634 -6.12 -8.15 14.98
CA ASN A 634 -6.70 -7.65 16.23
C ASN A 634 -6.86 -6.12 16.26
N ALA A 635 -8.07 -5.63 16.56
CA ALA A 635 -8.31 -4.24 16.93
C ALA A 635 -7.98 -4.01 18.42
N GLU A 636 -7.42 -2.84 18.73
CA GLU A 636 -7.09 -2.45 20.11
C GLU A 636 -8.34 -2.00 20.87
N GLN A 637 -8.48 -2.48 22.12
CA GLN A 637 -9.40 -1.94 23.11
C GLN A 637 -8.58 -1.59 24.36
N ASN A 638 -8.83 -0.41 24.93
CA ASN A 638 -8.18 0.01 26.17
C ASN A 638 -8.75 -0.77 27.37
N ASP A 639 -7.95 -0.89 28.44
CA ASP A 639 -8.25 -1.54 29.72
C ASP A 639 -8.47 -3.07 29.68
N ARG A 640 -7.58 -3.78 28.98
CA ARG A 640 -7.53 -5.23 28.96
C ARG A 640 -6.14 -5.80 29.20
N ILE A 641 -6.13 -7.07 29.55
CA ILE A 641 -4.97 -7.94 29.70
C ILE A 641 -5.16 -9.08 28.72
N VAL A 642 -4.14 -9.33 27.89
CA VAL A 642 -4.17 -10.44 26.94
C VAL A 642 -2.98 -11.34 27.20
N LEU A 643 -3.28 -12.55 27.67
CA LEU A 643 -2.28 -13.61 27.80
C LEU A 643 -2.36 -14.52 26.58
N THR A 644 -1.21 -14.87 26.02
CA THR A 644 -1.11 -15.78 24.87
C THR A 644 -0.21 -16.94 25.22
N VAL A 645 -0.66 -18.16 24.95
CA VAL A 645 0.18 -19.36 24.99
C VAL A 645 0.54 -19.76 23.57
N ASN A 646 1.83 -19.89 23.33
CA ASN A 646 2.41 -20.33 22.06
C ASN A 646 2.89 -21.78 22.19
N ASP A 647 2.42 -22.64 21.29
CA ASP A 647 3.04 -23.93 20.99
C ASP A 647 4.16 -23.70 19.99
N THR A 648 5.40 -23.83 20.48
CA THR A 648 6.60 -23.55 19.68
C THR A 648 6.90 -24.63 18.65
N GLU A 649 6.35 -25.84 18.81
CA GLU A 649 6.59 -26.98 17.94
C GLU A 649 5.58 -26.99 16.78
N GLY A 650 4.29 -26.82 17.10
CA GLY A 650 3.20 -26.77 16.13
C GLY A 650 3.01 -25.41 15.47
N GLN A 651 3.66 -24.34 15.96
CA GLN A 651 3.44 -22.95 15.53
C GLN A 651 1.97 -22.52 15.65
N THR A 652 1.30 -22.94 16.71
CA THR A 652 -0.09 -22.55 17.03
C THR A 652 -0.09 -21.68 18.28
N SER A 653 -1.14 -20.87 18.44
CA SER A 653 -1.26 -20.01 19.61
C SER A 653 -2.71 -19.77 20.01
N GLN A 654 -2.93 -19.59 21.31
CA GLN A 654 -4.25 -19.28 21.86
C GLN A 654 -4.11 -18.14 22.87
N SER A 655 -4.98 -17.15 22.72
CA SER A 655 -5.07 -16.03 23.66
C SER A 655 -6.34 -16.14 24.50
N THR A 656 -6.27 -15.63 25.73
CA THR A 656 -7.44 -15.31 26.56
C THR A 656 -7.37 -13.84 26.97
N ILE A 657 -8.54 -13.20 26.98
CA ILE A 657 -8.68 -11.76 27.24
C ILE A 657 -9.37 -11.57 28.58
N ILE A 658 -8.77 -10.76 29.44
CA ILE A 658 -9.37 -10.29 30.69
C ILE A 658 -9.54 -8.79 30.58
N ARG A 659 -10.78 -8.32 30.61
CA ARG A 659 -11.15 -6.90 30.49
C ARG A 659 -11.79 -6.43 31.79
N PHE A 660 -11.76 -5.12 32.05
CA PHE A 660 -12.46 -4.54 33.20
C PHE A 660 -13.46 -3.47 32.77
N ASP A 661 -14.71 -3.60 33.22
CA ASP A 661 -15.78 -2.61 33.01
C ASP A 661 -16.70 -2.59 34.24
N GLY A 662 -16.92 -1.42 34.83
CA GLY A 662 -17.74 -1.27 36.04
C GLY A 662 -19.22 -1.65 35.87
N ASN A 663 -19.71 -1.83 34.63
CA ASN A 663 -21.05 -2.31 34.34
C ASN A 663 -21.13 -3.84 34.20
N ALA A 664 -20.00 -4.53 34.10
CA ALA A 664 -19.96 -5.98 33.98
C ALA A 664 -20.28 -6.67 35.32
N SER A 665 -20.60 -7.96 35.26
CA SER A 665 -20.87 -8.81 36.42
C SER A 665 -19.68 -9.69 36.77
N ALA A 666 -19.71 -10.38 37.92
CA ALA A 666 -18.69 -11.37 38.28
C ALA A 666 -18.93 -12.76 37.66
N GLY A 667 -20.11 -12.99 37.08
CA GLY A 667 -20.42 -14.17 36.27
C GLY A 667 -20.62 -13.81 34.81
N PHE A 668 -20.94 -14.79 33.96
CA PHE A 668 -21.11 -14.58 32.53
C PHE A 668 -22.13 -13.47 32.24
N ASP A 669 -21.68 -12.49 31.46
CA ASP A 669 -22.48 -11.40 30.95
C ASP A 669 -22.49 -11.42 29.42
N SER A 670 -23.64 -11.75 28.85
CA SER A 670 -23.87 -11.83 27.40
C SER A 670 -23.48 -10.54 26.65
N GLN A 671 -23.48 -9.38 27.31
CA GLN A 671 -23.10 -8.10 26.69
C GLN A 671 -21.59 -7.85 26.65
N PHE A 672 -20.82 -8.53 27.51
CA PHE A 672 -19.40 -8.22 27.70
C PHE A 672 -18.49 -9.42 27.44
N ASP A 673 -18.95 -10.65 27.68
CA ASP A 673 -18.13 -11.85 27.70
C ASP A 673 -18.22 -12.68 26.42
N SER A 674 -17.28 -13.62 26.29
CA SER A 674 -17.33 -14.64 25.23
C SER A 674 -16.85 -15.98 25.78
N TYR A 675 -17.66 -17.02 25.61
CA TYR A 675 -17.27 -18.39 25.91
C TYR A 675 -16.06 -18.84 25.09
N PHE A 676 -15.28 -19.76 25.63
CA PHE A 676 -14.15 -20.34 24.92
C PHE A 676 -14.61 -21.33 23.84
N LEU A 677 -14.08 -21.19 22.62
CA LEU A 677 -14.27 -22.13 21.53
C LEU A 677 -12.92 -22.75 21.15
N ALA A 678 -12.82 -24.08 21.21
CA ALA A 678 -11.57 -24.79 20.99
C ALA A 678 -11.21 -24.87 19.50
N GLY A 679 -9.96 -24.55 19.17
CA GLY A 679 -9.34 -24.76 17.85
C GLY A 679 -8.33 -25.91 17.83
N TYR A 680 -7.31 -25.80 16.99
CA TYR A 680 -6.16 -26.74 16.96
C TYR A 680 -4.99 -26.27 17.83
N ALA A 681 -4.97 -25.00 18.22
CA ALA A 681 -4.08 -24.48 19.26
C ALA A 681 -4.32 -25.16 20.62
N PRO A 682 -3.35 -25.13 21.56
CA PRO A 682 -3.63 -25.54 22.93
C PRO A 682 -4.82 -24.76 23.50
N MET A 683 -5.66 -25.41 24.30
CA MET A 683 -6.78 -24.72 24.92
C MET A 683 -6.24 -23.85 26.04
N PHE A 684 -6.49 -22.55 25.98
CA PHE A 684 -6.08 -21.58 26.99
C PHE A 684 -7.18 -20.54 27.18
N TYR A 685 -7.70 -20.45 28.40
CA TYR A 685 -8.89 -19.67 28.73
C TYR A 685 -8.87 -19.26 30.20
N SER A 686 -9.60 -18.20 30.52
CA SER A 686 -9.89 -17.87 31.92
C SER A 686 -11.13 -18.61 32.40
N GLN A 687 -11.24 -18.84 33.70
CA GLN A 687 -12.36 -19.55 34.31
C GLN A 687 -12.98 -18.75 35.45
N THR A 688 -14.30 -18.64 35.42
CA THR A 688 -15.12 -18.17 36.55
C THR A 688 -16.38 -19.02 36.63
N GLN A 689 -16.80 -19.37 37.85
CA GLN A 689 -18.06 -20.11 38.09
C GLN A 689 -18.24 -21.41 37.28
N LEU A 690 -17.16 -22.14 36.99
CA LEU A 690 -17.12 -23.39 36.21
C LEU A 690 -17.31 -23.24 34.68
N GLU A 691 -17.29 -22.01 34.16
CA GLU A 691 -17.33 -21.74 32.72
C GLU A 691 -15.95 -21.32 32.19
N ASN A 692 -15.71 -21.59 30.91
CA ASN A 692 -14.45 -21.28 30.22
C ASN A 692 -14.65 -20.08 29.29
N TYR A 693 -13.80 -19.05 29.40
CA TYR A 693 -13.95 -17.78 28.71
C TYR A 693 -12.76 -17.48 27.79
N ALA A 694 -13.06 -17.15 26.53
CA ALA A 694 -12.11 -16.50 25.64
C ALA A 694 -11.97 -15.01 25.96
N LEU A 695 -13.07 -14.37 26.37
CA LEU A 695 -13.12 -13.00 26.90
C LEU A 695 -13.92 -13.00 28.20
N ASN A 696 -13.29 -12.55 29.28
CA ASN A 696 -13.87 -12.40 30.61
C ASN A 696 -13.77 -10.94 31.05
N THR A 697 -14.92 -10.28 31.22
CA THR A 697 -15.02 -8.89 31.65
C THR A 697 -15.43 -8.83 33.10
N LEU A 698 -14.57 -8.28 33.95
CA LEU A 698 -14.79 -8.19 35.40
C LEU A 698 -15.09 -6.73 35.82
N PRO A 699 -15.79 -6.50 36.95
CA PRO A 699 -16.17 -5.15 37.36
C PRO A 699 -15.00 -4.19 37.61
N ALA A 700 -13.93 -4.70 38.26
CA ALA A 700 -12.73 -3.94 38.61
C ALA A 700 -11.61 -4.89 39.04
N ILE A 701 -10.35 -4.44 38.93
CA ILE A 701 -9.20 -5.11 39.55
C ILE A 701 -9.23 -4.86 41.06
N THR A 702 -8.93 -5.89 41.86
CA THR A 702 -8.67 -5.75 43.30
C THR A 702 -7.37 -6.44 43.68
N GLU A 703 -6.69 -5.98 44.72
CA GLU A 703 -5.37 -6.52 45.12
C GLU A 703 -5.38 -8.02 45.45
N ASN A 704 -6.51 -8.53 45.96
CA ASN A 704 -6.72 -9.93 46.31
C ASN A 704 -7.39 -10.75 45.20
N MET A 705 -7.57 -10.17 44.01
CA MET A 705 -8.18 -10.86 42.88
C MET A 705 -7.26 -11.98 42.40
N SER A 706 -7.83 -13.17 42.26
CA SER A 706 -7.21 -14.31 41.60
C SER A 706 -8.11 -14.79 40.47
N ILE A 707 -7.56 -14.97 39.27
CA ILE A 707 -8.30 -15.48 38.12
C ILE A 707 -7.71 -16.83 37.73
N PRO A 708 -8.44 -17.94 37.92
CA PRO A 708 -8.02 -19.24 37.42
C PRO A 708 -7.92 -19.23 35.89
N LEU A 709 -6.86 -19.83 35.37
CA LEU A 709 -6.60 -20.00 33.95
C LEU A 709 -6.45 -21.48 33.65
N GLY A 710 -7.29 -21.97 32.74
CA GLY A 710 -7.25 -23.34 32.26
C GLY A 710 -6.25 -23.49 31.11
N PHE A 711 -5.49 -24.58 31.12
CA PHE A 711 -4.58 -24.96 30.03
C PHE A 711 -4.70 -26.45 29.72
N VAL A 712 -4.97 -26.79 28.45
CA VAL A 712 -4.92 -28.16 27.94
C VAL A 712 -4.02 -28.18 26.71
N LYS A 713 -2.99 -29.03 26.72
CA LYS A 713 -2.05 -29.15 25.61
C LYS A 713 -2.75 -29.66 24.34
N ASN A 714 -2.22 -29.24 23.20
CA ASN A 714 -2.38 -29.94 21.93
C ASN A 714 -1.27 -31.01 21.79
N ASP A 715 -0.91 -31.42 20.58
CA ASP A 715 0.16 -32.41 20.36
C ASP A 715 1.58 -31.93 20.76
N GLY A 716 1.77 -30.62 20.98
CA GLY A 716 3.04 -30.04 21.41
C GLY A 716 3.40 -30.39 22.85
N SER A 717 4.69 -30.28 23.18
CA SER A 717 5.22 -30.59 24.52
C SER A 717 5.83 -29.38 25.24
N LEU A 718 6.24 -28.37 24.50
CA LEU A 718 6.89 -27.16 24.98
C LEU A 718 6.10 -25.90 24.63
N PHE A 719 5.71 -25.17 25.67
CA PHE A 719 4.83 -24.01 25.56
C PHE A 719 5.48 -22.77 26.18
N THR A 720 5.13 -21.61 25.63
CA THR A 720 5.54 -20.32 26.18
C THR A 720 4.32 -19.44 26.37
N MET A 721 4.05 -19.02 27.60
CA MET A 721 3.02 -18.04 27.94
C MET A 721 3.62 -16.65 28.01
N GLU A 722 2.96 -15.68 27.42
CA GLU A 722 3.39 -14.27 27.42
C GLU A 722 2.23 -13.32 27.65
N LEU A 723 2.54 -12.17 28.26
CA LEU A 723 1.64 -11.05 28.40
C LEU A 723 1.78 -10.16 27.17
N THR A 724 0.83 -10.27 26.25
CA THR A 724 0.85 -9.53 24.97
C THR A 724 0.25 -8.12 25.08
N GLU A 725 -0.70 -7.94 25.99
CA GLU A 725 -1.28 -6.63 26.31
C GLU A 725 -1.47 -6.53 27.82
N ASN A 726 -1.27 -5.33 28.36
CA ASN A 726 -1.38 -5.06 29.79
C ASN A 726 -1.93 -3.66 30.06
N ILE A 727 -2.53 -3.49 31.24
CA ILE A 727 -2.93 -2.20 31.75
C ILE A 727 -1.68 -1.47 32.27
N THR A 728 -1.54 -0.19 31.90
CA THR A 728 -0.36 0.61 32.26
C THR A 728 -0.18 0.66 33.78
N GLY A 729 1.01 0.28 34.27
CA GLY A 729 1.35 0.28 35.69
C GLY A 729 0.83 -0.93 36.48
N GLN A 730 0.11 -1.86 35.85
CA GLN A 730 -0.34 -3.08 36.49
C GLN A 730 0.76 -4.16 36.45
N THR A 731 1.11 -4.70 37.62
CA THR A 731 1.98 -5.89 37.71
C THR A 731 1.12 -7.15 37.70
N ILE A 732 1.51 -8.13 36.91
CA ILE A 732 0.80 -9.38 36.69
C ILE A 732 1.68 -10.54 37.13
N TYR A 733 1.18 -11.30 38.10
CA TYR A 733 1.83 -12.52 38.59
C TYR A 733 1.06 -13.74 38.11
N LEU A 734 1.80 -14.78 37.72
CA LEU A 734 1.27 -16.08 37.32
C LEU A 734 1.80 -17.15 38.26
N THR A 735 0.91 -17.90 38.89
CA THR A 735 1.25 -19.08 39.69
C THR A 735 0.97 -20.33 38.86
N ASP A 736 2.00 -21.15 38.63
CA ASP A 736 1.86 -22.52 38.11
C ASP A 736 1.67 -23.49 39.28
N THR A 737 0.46 -24.04 39.43
CA THR A 737 0.10 -24.93 40.53
C THR A 737 0.76 -26.31 40.44
N LYS A 738 1.23 -26.71 39.24
CA LYS A 738 1.97 -27.96 39.04
C LYS A 738 3.36 -27.89 39.66
N THR A 739 4.03 -26.74 39.53
CA THR A 739 5.40 -26.52 40.04
C THR A 739 5.43 -25.73 41.35
N ASN A 740 4.31 -25.14 41.76
CA ASN A 740 4.18 -24.15 42.84
C ASN A 740 5.11 -22.94 42.67
N GLN A 741 5.43 -22.57 41.42
CA GLN A 741 6.23 -21.40 41.12
C GLN A 741 5.33 -20.20 40.78
N THR A 742 5.69 -19.03 41.30
CA THR A 742 5.05 -17.76 40.92
C THR A 742 6.06 -16.89 40.19
N VAL A 743 5.69 -16.40 39.02
CA VAL A 743 6.53 -15.55 38.16
C VAL A 743 5.80 -14.25 37.82
N THR A 744 6.55 -13.20 37.49
CA THR A 744 5.99 -11.96 36.95
C THR A 744 6.06 -11.99 35.42
N LEU A 745 4.95 -11.73 34.73
CA LEU A 745 4.88 -11.79 33.26
C LEU A 745 5.18 -10.46 32.55
N ASN A 746 5.33 -9.36 33.29
CA ASN A 746 5.51 -8.02 32.73
C ASN A 746 6.75 -7.86 31.84
N ASP A 747 7.84 -8.56 32.17
CA ASP A 747 9.15 -8.36 31.52
C ASP A 747 9.66 -9.61 30.80
N ASN A 748 9.06 -10.79 31.03
CA ASN A 748 9.51 -12.05 30.48
C ASN A 748 8.33 -12.99 30.22
N SER A 749 8.48 -13.85 29.23
CA SER A 749 7.59 -14.99 29.01
C SER A 749 7.88 -16.11 30.01
N TYR A 750 6.89 -16.98 30.23
CA TYR A 750 6.99 -18.17 31.06
C TYR A 750 6.96 -19.44 30.19
N THR A 751 8.06 -20.16 30.16
CA THR A 751 8.18 -21.42 29.42
C THR A 751 7.92 -22.62 30.32
N PHE A 752 7.11 -23.57 29.84
CA PHE A 752 6.74 -24.76 30.59
C PHE A 752 6.48 -25.96 29.67
N THR A 753 6.51 -27.17 30.24
CA THR A 753 6.11 -28.40 29.56
C THR A 753 4.78 -28.91 30.09
N ALA A 754 4.05 -29.68 29.27
CA ALA A 754 2.79 -30.31 29.66
C ALA A 754 2.67 -31.71 29.06
N GLU A 755 2.00 -32.60 29.79
CA GLU A 755 1.79 -34.01 29.43
C GLU A 755 0.29 -34.34 29.34
N ASP A 756 -0.04 -35.41 28.62
CA ASP A 756 -1.44 -35.85 28.49
C ASP A 756 -2.00 -36.25 29.85
N GLY A 757 -3.16 -35.71 30.20
CA GLY A 757 -3.80 -35.95 31.50
C GLY A 757 -3.33 -35.03 32.64
N ASP A 758 -2.48 -34.04 32.36
CA ASP A 758 -2.24 -32.95 33.31
C ASP A 758 -3.56 -32.25 33.69
N ASN A 759 -3.63 -31.74 34.93
CA ASN A 759 -4.79 -30.98 35.39
C ASN A 759 -4.94 -29.71 34.56
N ALA A 760 -6.13 -29.49 33.98
CA ALA A 760 -6.44 -28.30 33.20
C ALA A 760 -6.34 -27.01 34.02
N ASP A 761 -6.71 -27.06 35.32
CA ASP A 761 -6.70 -25.90 36.22
C ASP A 761 -5.28 -25.64 36.77
N ARG A 762 -4.35 -25.34 35.87
CA ARG A 762 -2.91 -25.26 36.17
C ARG A 762 -2.45 -23.88 36.62
N PHE A 763 -3.06 -22.82 36.11
CA PHE A 763 -2.51 -21.48 36.26
C PHE A 763 -3.46 -20.58 37.03
N VAL A 764 -2.91 -19.67 37.83
CA VAL A 764 -3.67 -18.65 38.53
C VAL A 764 -3.01 -17.29 38.31
N LEU A 765 -3.79 -16.34 37.83
CA LEU A 765 -3.37 -14.95 37.65
C LEU A 765 -3.63 -14.15 38.93
N HIS A 766 -2.67 -13.33 39.35
CA HIS A 766 -2.77 -12.45 40.52
C HIS A 766 -2.34 -11.03 40.20
N PHE A 767 -2.95 -10.08 40.91
CA PHE A 767 -2.72 -8.63 40.76
C PHE A 767 -1.98 -7.99 41.94
N GLY A 768 -1.54 -8.81 42.91
CA GLY A 768 -0.79 -8.43 44.11
C GLY A 768 0.17 -9.53 44.56
N VAL A 769 1.06 -9.23 45.53
CA VAL A 769 2.06 -10.19 46.01
C VAL A 769 1.41 -11.33 46.82
N VAL A 770 1.61 -12.57 46.38
CA VAL A 770 1.19 -13.78 47.10
C VAL A 770 2.14 -14.09 48.25
N GLY A 771 2.05 -13.32 49.35
CA GLY A 771 2.69 -13.64 50.61
C GLY A 771 1.97 -14.79 51.31
N VAL A 772 2.73 -15.71 51.93
CA VAL A 772 2.20 -16.72 52.86
C VAL A 772 1.25 -16.02 53.83
N ASN A 773 -0.01 -16.47 53.89
CA ASN A 773 -1.04 -15.98 54.80
C ASN A 773 -0.43 -15.54 56.15
N GLU A 774 -0.31 -14.23 56.38
CA GLU A 774 -0.38 -13.73 57.75
C GLU A 774 -1.83 -13.91 58.18
N LYS A 775 -2.12 -15.11 58.70
CA LYS A 775 -3.42 -15.39 59.28
C LYS A 775 -3.57 -14.48 60.50
N SER A 776 -4.26 -13.37 60.31
CA SER A 776 -4.75 -12.51 61.38
C SER A 776 -5.92 -13.19 62.09
N ASP A 777 -5.64 -14.30 62.78
CA ASP A 777 -6.54 -14.89 63.77
C ASP A 777 -5.74 -15.07 65.07
N GLU A 778 -6.32 -14.61 66.17
CA GLU A 778 -5.74 -14.48 67.52
C GLU A 778 -4.64 -15.51 67.86
N ALA A 779 -3.41 -15.03 68.05
CA ALA A 779 -2.30 -15.89 68.45
C ALA A 779 -2.57 -16.49 69.85
N ASN A 780 -2.75 -17.81 69.93
CA ASN A 780 -2.88 -18.60 71.18
C ASN A 780 -1.67 -18.50 72.14
N ILE A 781 -0.66 -17.71 71.78
CA ILE A 781 0.55 -17.44 72.56
C ILE A 781 0.77 -15.93 72.60
N HIS A 782 0.69 -15.35 73.79
CA HIS A 782 1.03 -13.93 74.05
C HIS A 782 2.24 -13.85 74.96
N ALA A 783 3.06 -12.81 74.79
CA ALA A 783 4.14 -12.53 75.71
C ALA A 783 4.33 -11.03 75.93
N TRP A 784 4.71 -10.66 77.14
CA TRP A 784 5.07 -9.29 77.49
C TRP A 784 6.13 -9.29 78.59
N TYR A 785 6.88 -8.19 78.69
CA TYR A 785 7.95 -8.04 79.67
C TYR A 785 7.66 -6.84 80.57
N VAL A 786 7.64 -7.06 81.88
CA VAL A 786 7.41 -6.01 82.88
C VAL A 786 8.16 -6.32 84.17
N ASN A 787 8.74 -5.30 84.81
CA ASN A 787 9.41 -5.39 86.11
C ASN A 787 10.46 -6.51 86.24
N GLY A 788 11.31 -6.71 85.21
CA GLY A 788 12.37 -7.73 85.25
C GLY A 788 11.96 -9.12 84.78
N GLN A 789 10.65 -9.34 84.54
CA GLN A 789 10.06 -10.65 84.29
C GLN A 789 9.40 -10.71 82.90
N LEU A 790 9.68 -11.79 82.16
CA LEU A 790 8.95 -12.14 80.94
C LEU A 790 7.75 -13.00 81.31
N TYR A 791 6.57 -12.59 80.89
CA TYR A 791 5.33 -13.33 81.02
C TYR A 791 4.92 -13.89 79.65
N ILE A 792 4.47 -15.13 79.65
CA ILE A 792 3.99 -15.83 78.46
C ILE A 792 2.68 -16.50 78.82
N GLN A 793 1.61 -16.17 78.10
CA GLN A 793 0.32 -16.86 78.20
C GLN A 793 0.16 -17.76 76.99
N ASN A 794 -0.07 -19.04 77.21
CA ASN A 794 -0.08 -20.04 76.15
C ASN A 794 -1.12 -21.15 76.46
N THR A 795 -1.81 -21.67 75.45
CA THR A 795 -2.76 -22.80 75.59
C THR A 795 -2.18 -24.16 75.24
N ASP A 796 -0.96 -24.25 74.69
CA ASP A 796 -0.32 -25.49 74.24
C ASP A 796 0.60 -26.14 75.29
N GLN A 797 0.68 -27.47 75.28
CA GLN A 797 1.47 -28.22 76.28
C GLN A 797 2.98 -28.11 76.10
N ALA A 798 3.49 -27.66 74.95
CA ALA A 798 4.91 -27.45 74.71
C ALA A 798 5.15 -26.26 73.76
N VAL A 799 5.80 -25.19 74.25
CA VAL A 799 6.23 -24.04 73.45
C VAL A 799 7.73 -23.87 73.53
N GLN A 800 8.39 -23.81 72.39
CA GLN A 800 9.80 -23.46 72.30
C GLN A 800 9.95 -21.94 72.40
N MET A 801 10.75 -21.49 73.36
CA MET A 801 11.13 -20.08 73.51
C MET A 801 12.60 -19.90 73.13
N ASN A 802 12.87 -18.94 72.26
CA ASN A 802 14.21 -18.47 71.92
C ASN A 802 14.31 -16.96 72.10
N ILE A 803 15.40 -16.48 72.71
CA ILE A 803 15.65 -15.05 72.89
C ILE A 803 16.86 -14.66 72.05
N PHE A 804 16.71 -13.63 71.23
CA PHE A 804 17.74 -13.15 70.32
C PHE A 804 18.15 -11.72 70.67
N ASP A 805 19.43 -11.38 70.45
CA ASP A 805 19.82 -9.97 70.37
C ASP A 805 19.39 -9.35 69.02
N VAL A 806 19.58 -8.03 68.89
CA VAL A 806 19.25 -7.28 67.65
C VAL A 806 20.06 -7.71 66.43
N HIS A 807 21.14 -8.48 66.59
CA HIS A 807 21.94 -9.03 65.49
C HIS A 807 21.51 -10.46 65.13
N GLY A 808 20.42 -10.97 65.73
CA GLY A 808 19.87 -12.29 65.46
C GLY A 808 20.64 -13.45 66.13
N ARG A 809 21.56 -13.17 67.06
CA ARG A 809 22.27 -14.23 67.81
C ARG A 809 21.34 -14.78 68.90
N ASN A 810 21.15 -16.09 68.93
CA ASN A 810 20.35 -16.76 69.96
C ASN A 810 21.11 -16.76 71.29
N LEU A 811 20.57 -16.05 72.28
CA LEU A 811 21.16 -15.90 73.61
C LEU A 811 20.63 -16.94 74.59
N GLN A 812 19.40 -17.41 74.40
CA GLN A 812 18.79 -18.38 75.31
C GLN A 812 17.70 -19.19 74.61
N SER A 813 17.67 -20.50 74.87
CA SER A 813 16.61 -21.40 74.43
C SER A 813 16.03 -22.18 75.61
N SER A 814 14.72 -22.33 75.66
CA SER A 814 14.04 -23.21 76.63
C SER A 814 12.70 -23.70 76.12
N ILE A 815 12.22 -24.82 76.64
CA ILE A 815 10.89 -25.35 76.34
C ILE A 815 9.98 -25.10 77.55
N ILE A 816 8.79 -24.57 77.31
CA ILE A 816 7.75 -24.34 78.31
C ILE A 816 6.73 -25.45 78.18
N ASN A 817 6.69 -26.36 79.14
CA ASN A 817 5.83 -27.56 79.13
C ASN A 817 4.53 -27.40 79.94
N THR A 818 4.00 -26.18 80.02
CA THR A 818 2.81 -25.85 80.83
C THR A 818 1.85 -25.00 80.03
N THR A 819 0.56 -25.26 80.17
CA THR A 819 -0.52 -24.40 79.68
C THR A 819 -0.87 -23.32 80.72
N GLY A 820 -1.42 -22.20 80.28
CA GLY A 820 -1.72 -21.03 81.11
C GLY A 820 -0.59 -20.00 81.13
N MET A 821 -0.48 -19.27 82.25
CA MET A 821 0.52 -18.21 82.41
C MET A 821 1.84 -18.77 82.96
N TYR A 822 2.90 -18.59 82.17
CA TYR A 822 4.29 -18.85 82.54
C TYR A 822 5.01 -17.52 82.78
N SER A 823 5.95 -17.48 83.73
CA SER A 823 6.82 -16.31 83.89
C SER A 823 8.26 -16.72 84.19
N LYS A 824 9.21 -15.92 83.70
CA LYS A 824 10.65 -16.15 83.88
C LYS A 824 11.41 -14.84 84.02
N ALA A 825 12.31 -14.76 85.00
CA ALA A 825 13.21 -13.63 85.15
C ALA A 825 14.27 -13.67 84.05
N LEU A 826 14.51 -12.54 83.39
CA LEU A 826 15.54 -12.44 82.36
C LEU A 826 16.78 -11.75 82.93
N ASN A 827 17.84 -12.54 83.14
CA ASN A 827 19.15 -12.02 83.55
C ASN A 827 19.96 -11.62 82.31
N LEU A 828 19.48 -10.60 81.59
CA LEU A 828 20.13 -10.04 80.41
C LEU A 828 20.58 -8.59 80.71
N PRO A 829 21.67 -8.10 80.12
CA PRO A 829 22.03 -6.68 80.20
C PRO A 829 20.91 -5.76 79.68
N ALA A 830 20.95 -4.48 80.04
CA ALA A 830 20.02 -3.49 79.50
C ALA A 830 20.16 -3.41 77.96
N GLY A 831 19.04 -3.57 77.25
CA GLY A 831 19.04 -3.70 75.80
C GLY A 831 17.70 -4.13 75.20
N VAL A 832 17.64 -4.15 73.87
CA VAL A 832 16.49 -4.63 73.10
C VAL A 832 16.72 -6.08 72.70
N TYR A 833 15.71 -6.92 72.90
CA TYR A 833 15.77 -8.34 72.56
C TYR A 833 14.49 -8.77 71.85
N MET A 834 14.58 -9.82 71.03
CA MET A 834 13.43 -10.45 70.38
C MET A 834 13.17 -11.81 71.03
N VAL A 835 11.98 -12.00 71.57
CA VAL A 835 11.52 -13.29 72.10
C VAL A 835 10.67 -13.97 71.04
N ARG A 836 11.13 -15.09 70.53
CA ARG A 836 10.39 -15.94 69.59
C ARG A 836 9.80 -17.12 70.33
N LEU A 837 8.51 -17.34 70.14
CA LEU A 837 7.75 -18.43 70.71
C LEU A 837 7.17 -19.26 69.57
N GLN A 838 7.40 -20.56 69.61
CA GLN A 838 7.01 -21.48 68.55
C GLN A 838 6.33 -22.72 69.13
N ASN A 839 5.15 -23.05 68.60
CA ASN A 839 4.47 -24.34 68.77
C ASN A 839 4.37 -25.05 67.40
N SER A 840 3.63 -26.17 67.32
CA SER A 840 3.48 -26.96 66.10
C SER A 840 2.70 -26.27 64.97
N GLY A 841 2.09 -25.09 65.19
CA GLY A 841 1.22 -24.44 64.21
C GLY A 841 1.31 -22.91 64.13
N SER A 842 2.16 -22.26 64.93
CA SER A 842 2.28 -20.80 65.00
C SER A 842 3.65 -20.35 65.52
N VAL A 843 4.08 -19.16 65.09
CA VAL A 843 5.27 -18.48 65.58
C VAL A 843 4.87 -17.05 65.97
N ASN A 844 5.15 -16.65 67.21
CA ASN A 844 4.97 -15.27 67.67
C ASN A 844 6.33 -14.69 68.07
N THR A 845 6.65 -13.49 67.59
CA THR A 845 7.88 -12.77 67.97
C THR A 845 7.53 -11.46 68.66
N VAL A 846 7.97 -11.30 69.90
CA VAL A 846 7.74 -10.10 70.71
C VAL A 846 9.06 -9.38 70.97
N LYS A 847 9.09 -8.08 70.66
CA LYS A 847 10.18 -7.19 71.07
C LYS A 847 10.04 -6.86 72.56
N ILE A 848 11.11 -7.09 73.32
CA ILE A 848 11.19 -6.69 74.73
C ILE A 848 12.35 -5.73 74.95
N ILE A 849 12.22 -4.89 75.98
CA ILE A 849 13.26 -3.94 76.39
C ILE A 849 13.60 -4.24 77.84
N VAL A 850 14.81 -4.73 78.07
CA VAL A 850 15.37 -4.90 79.41
C VAL A 850 16.05 -3.59 79.78
N ARG A 851 15.71 -3.02 80.94
CA ARG A 851 16.20 -1.71 81.40
C ARG A 851 17.17 -1.85 82.56
#